data_AF-A0A8H7EQW3-F1
#
_entry.id   AF-A0A8H7EQW3-F1
#
_cell.length_a   1.000
_cell.length_b   1.000
_cell.length_c   1.000
_cell.angle_alpha   90.00
_cell.angle_beta   90.00
_cell.angle_gamma   90.00
#
_symmetry.space_group_name_H-M   'P 1'
#
loop_
_entity.id
_entity.type
_entity.pdbx_description
1 polymer ?
#
loop_
_entity_poly.entity_id
_entity_poly.type
_entity_poly.pdbx_seq_one_letter_code
_entity_poly.pdbx_strand_id
1 'polypeptide(L)'
;MISNSPVNPQHIALLGTVSLGAITYWMLKQHFFSSLKPTENKNTSTPDSTSAVALSKRPATNFVETMKSQNRKIIIFYGSQTGTAEEFASRLAKECKRRWDIDTMVADLEAHNMTYLDQLPTDRIAIFVMASYGEGEPTDNAIAFWDLLHSTQPLFSQEDYESPLKNLRYLMFGLGNSTYTYFNGVARAVDEKLTALGATRLGERGEGDDDNSLEDDFVAWKEQTLPLLSEILQIQETESDASYESNYIVEHISYKDPYMGELGDTAQKTWDAKNPYPAPFSSKDVISGSDRHCLHLEIDISGSDMKYETGDHIGIWPTNNEEEVARVALLFGLDLDQVINIKAKDITAVKRSPFPVPTTYRAMLRHYVDVCQLPSRQILAALIRFAPEQAKPILEELSTDKDKHREHVLEAVRNLAQTLQYALEKSGCAPEASFRDVPSDILIECFGRLQPRYYSISSSSSETPDKVNVTAVTLQYHPKGDPSRAVFGVNTNYLWSIHSMVHGEHNPSNFPAYAIEGPKGLYYNKATGICKLPVHLRRSNFKLPVDPSVPIIMIGPGTGVAPFRGFVRERVHMKRQGREVGPTVLFFGCRRASEDFLYKDEWPELFSELGEPSRIITAFSRETETKVYVQHQLKRNGEEMWKWISGHGAYVYVCGDARRMAKDVQQAITDFAKQFGGYNDTGAEEYIAALRRNGRYQEDVWA
;
A
#
# COMPACT_ATOMS: atom_id res chain seq x y z
N MET A 1 -23.43 39.31 -54.64
CA MET A 1 -24.62 38.43 -54.71
C MET A 1 -24.12 37.00 -54.76
N ILE A 2 -24.22 36.26 -53.65
CA ILE A 2 -23.90 34.83 -53.61
C ILE A 2 -25.08 34.10 -52.98
N SER A 3 -25.47 33.06 -53.69
CA SER A 3 -26.70 32.28 -53.66
C SER A 3 -26.80 31.32 -52.47
N ASN A 4 -28.01 31.19 -51.92
CA ASN A 4 -28.42 30.06 -51.07
C ASN A 4 -28.28 28.73 -51.83
N SER A 5 -27.77 27.70 -51.16
CA SER A 5 -27.81 26.29 -51.61
C SER A 5 -28.79 25.49 -50.71
N PRO A 6 -29.58 24.54 -51.25
CA PRO A 6 -30.58 23.81 -50.47
C PRO A 6 -29.99 22.59 -49.76
N VAL A 7 -30.56 22.27 -48.60
CA VAL A 7 -30.23 21.12 -47.74
C VAL A 7 -30.61 19.80 -48.44
N ASN A 8 -29.71 18.81 -48.37
CA ASN A 8 -29.84 17.50 -49.01
C ASN A 8 -30.90 16.60 -48.30
N PRO A 9 -31.93 16.07 -49.01
CA PRO A 9 -33.00 15.24 -48.45
C PRO A 9 -32.54 13.94 -47.75
N GLN A 10 -31.33 13.43 -48.04
CA GLN A 10 -30.85 12.17 -47.49
C GLN A 10 -30.44 12.26 -46.01
N HIS A 11 -30.06 13.45 -45.52
CA HIS A 11 -29.70 13.64 -44.10
C HIS A 11 -30.94 13.74 -43.19
N ILE A 12 -32.08 14.20 -43.72
CA ILE A 12 -33.35 14.27 -42.98
C ILE A 12 -33.96 12.87 -42.82
N ALA A 13 -33.78 12.00 -43.82
CA ALA A 13 -34.24 10.61 -43.74
C ALA A 13 -33.46 9.76 -42.72
N LEU A 14 -32.15 10.00 -42.55
CA LEU A 14 -31.30 9.27 -41.59
C LEU A 14 -31.55 9.71 -40.13
N LEU A 15 -31.84 10.99 -39.90
CA LEU A 15 -32.25 11.50 -38.58
C LEU A 15 -33.66 11.02 -38.18
N GLY A 16 -34.57 10.86 -39.15
CA GLY A 16 -35.92 10.33 -38.91
C GLY A 16 -35.93 8.84 -38.51
N THR A 17 -35.06 8.01 -39.08
CA THR A 17 -35.02 6.56 -38.80
C THR A 17 -34.36 6.23 -37.46
N VAL A 18 -33.33 6.97 -37.04
CA VAL A 18 -32.70 6.80 -35.72
C VAL A 18 -33.65 7.23 -34.59
N SER A 19 -34.45 8.28 -34.83
CA SER A 19 -35.44 8.78 -33.87
C SER A 19 -36.62 7.82 -33.66
N LEU A 20 -37.12 7.20 -34.74
CA LEU A 20 -38.18 6.18 -34.63
C LEU A 20 -37.69 4.91 -33.92
N GLY A 21 -36.46 4.46 -34.19
CA GLY A 21 -35.87 3.28 -33.53
C GLY A 21 -35.79 3.41 -32.01
N ALA A 22 -35.38 4.59 -31.51
CA ALA A 22 -35.26 4.87 -30.09
C ALA A 22 -36.63 4.93 -29.37
N ILE A 23 -37.65 5.51 -30.01
CA ILE A 23 -39.00 5.60 -29.46
C ILE A 23 -39.67 4.22 -29.42
N THR A 24 -39.47 3.40 -30.46
CA THR A 24 -40.05 2.04 -30.52
C THR A 24 -39.40 1.12 -29.48
N TYR A 25 -38.10 1.23 -29.26
CA TYR A 25 -37.36 0.52 -28.20
C TYR A 25 -37.83 0.93 -26.78
N TRP A 26 -38.07 2.22 -26.56
CA TRP A 26 -38.57 2.74 -25.28
C TRP A 26 -40.01 2.28 -24.98
N MET A 27 -40.89 2.26 -25.99
CA MET A 27 -42.26 1.76 -25.84
C MET A 27 -42.34 0.24 -25.61
N LEU A 28 -41.49 -0.55 -26.29
CA LEU A 28 -41.39 -2.00 -26.06
C LEU A 28 -40.87 -2.32 -24.65
N LYS A 29 -39.94 -1.51 -24.13
CA LYS A 29 -39.42 -1.64 -22.76
C LYS A 29 -40.48 -1.33 -21.70
N GLN A 30 -41.36 -0.34 -21.92
CA GLN A 30 -42.46 -0.04 -20.99
C GLN A 30 -43.57 -1.10 -21.01
N HIS A 31 -43.83 -1.72 -22.17
CA HIS A 31 -44.87 -2.76 -22.25
C HIS A 31 -44.43 -4.09 -21.63
N PHE A 32 -43.14 -4.43 -21.69
CA PHE A 32 -42.60 -5.63 -21.04
C PHE A 32 -42.60 -5.54 -19.50
N PHE A 33 -42.55 -4.32 -18.94
CA PHE A 33 -42.54 -4.08 -17.48
C PHE A 33 -43.93 -3.85 -16.85
N SER A 34 -45.02 -3.76 -17.64
CA SER A 34 -46.37 -3.49 -17.12
C SER A 34 -47.26 -4.74 -16.93
N SER A 35 -46.78 -5.94 -17.24
CA SER A 35 -47.59 -7.19 -17.22
C SER A 35 -47.45 -8.07 -15.96
N LEU A 36 -46.90 -7.57 -14.85
CA LEU A 36 -46.80 -8.37 -13.61
C LEU A 36 -47.26 -7.56 -12.40
N LYS A 37 -48.56 -7.68 -12.08
CA LYS A 37 -49.10 -7.33 -10.76
C LYS A 37 -49.20 -8.60 -9.90
N PRO A 38 -48.68 -8.63 -8.66
CA PRO A 38 -48.81 -9.78 -7.78
C PRO A 38 -50.15 -9.75 -7.00
N THR A 39 -50.73 -10.93 -6.81
CA THR A 39 -51.84 -11.23 -5.91
C THR A 39 -51.31 -11.63 -4.53
N GLU A 40 -51.97 -11.20 -3.45
CA GLU A 40 -51.62 -11.48 -2.06
C GLU A 40 -51.84 -12.95 -1.66
N ASN A 41 -50.85 -13.62 -1.02
CA ASN A 41 -51.00 -14.23 0.31
C ASN A 41 -49.76 -15.01 0.83
N LYS A 42 -49.35 -14.62 2.04
CA LYS A 42 -48.78 -15.34 3.21
C LYS A 42 -47.82 -16.55 3.08
N ASN A 43 -46.71 -16.36 3.80
CA ASN A 43 -45.83 -17.32 4.48
C ASN A 43 -44.85 -18.14 3.62
N THR A 44 -43.58 -17.73 3.64
CA THR A 44 -42.39 -18.52 4.09
C THR A 44 -41.10 -17.73 3.79
N SER A 45 -40.09 -17.88 4.63
CA SER A 45 -38.89 -17.02 4.71
C SER A 45 -37.71 -17.47 3.85
N THR A 46 -37.06 -16.48 3.22
CA THR A 46 -35.69 -16.36 2.64
C THR A 46 -35.34 -17.06 1.31
N PRO A 47 -34.38 -16.55 0.50
CA PRO A 47 -33.60 -15.29 0.58
C PRO A 47 -33.60 -14.44 -0.73
N ASP A 48 -33.60 -13.11 -0.60
CA ASP A 48 -33.51 -12.16 -1.72
C ASP A 48 -32.06 -11.84 -2.11
N SER A 49 -31.80 -11.92 -3.42
CA SER A 49 -30.59 -11.47 -4.11
C SER A 49 -30.84 -10.11 -4.77
N THR A 50 -30.30 -9.04 -4.17
CA THR A 50 -30.00 -7.77 -4.85
C THR A 50 -28.66 -7.25 -4.32
N SER A 51 -27.59 -7.49 -5.07
CA SER A 51 -26.25 -6.96 -4.78
C SER A 51 -26.13 -5.53 -5.31
N ALA A 52 -26.76 -4.58 -4.61
CA ALA A 52 -26.25 -3.22 -4.54
C ALA A 52 -25.04 -3.22 -3.60
N VAL A 53 -23.97 -2.54 -4.01
CA VAL A 53 -22.73 -2.35 -3.24
C VAL A 53 -23.09 -1.96 -1.80
N ALA A 54 -22.80 -2.85 -0.86
CA ALA A 54 -23.06 -2.65 0.55
C ALA A 54 -22.07 -1.61 1.10
N LEU A 55 -22.43 -0.33 0.99
CA LEU A 55 -21.84 0.74 1.78
C LEU A 55 -21.99 0.41 3.27
N SER A 56 -20.91 0.60 4.02
CA SER A 56 -20.85 0.38 5.46
C SER A 56 -21.92 1.21 6.19
N LYS A 57 -22.54 0.62 7.21
CA LYS A 57 -23.69 1.18 7.95
C LYS A 57 -23.28 2.26 8.98
N ARG A 58 -22.59 3.32 8.55
CA ARG A 58 -22.59 4.62 9.25
C ARG A 58 -22.91 5.69 8.22
N PRO A 59 -23.88 6.60 8.46
CA PRO A 59 -24.09 7.72 7.55
C PRO A 59 -22.80 8.55 7.54
N ALA A 60 -22.11 8.57 6.40
CA ALA A 60 -20.90 9.34 6.22
C ALA A 60 -21.20 10.81 6.55
N THR A 61 -20.55 11.34 7.59
CA THR A 61 -20.83 12.67 8.16
C THR A 61 -20.50 13.78 7.17
N ASN A 62 -21.36 14.79 7.07
CA ASN A 62 -21.07 16.03 6.34
C ASN A 62 -19.92 16.77 7.05
N PHE A 63 -18.71 16.64 6.50
CA PHE A 63 -17.51 17.24 7.10
C PHE A 63 -17.57 18.77 7.08
N VAL A 64 -18.30 19.38 6.14
CA VAL A 64 -18.45 20.84 6.05
C VAL A 64 -19.23 21.39 7.24
N GLU A 65 -20.28 20.70 7.68
CA GLU A 65 -21.00 21.04 8.91
C GLU A 65 -20.12 20.90 10.14
N THR A 66 -19.31 19.84 10.19
CA THR A 66 -18.34 19.61 11.27
C THR A 66 -17.34 20.76 11.34
N MET A 67 -16.73 21.12 10.21
CA MET A 67 -15.83 22.27 10.12
C MET A 67 -16.50 23.57 10.56
N LYS A 68 -17.77 23.81 10.18
CA LYS A 68 -18.52 25.00 10.58
C LYS A 68 -18.73 25.04 12.10
N SER A 69 -19.20 23.94 12.68
CA SER A 69 -19.47 23.84 14.12
C SER A 69 -18.22 24.04 14.99
N GLN A 70 -17.07 23.63 14.49
CA GLN A 70 -15.78 23.72 15.18
C GLN A 70 -14.93 24.92 14.76
N ASN A 71 -15.47 25.80 13.91
CA ASN A 71 -14.77 26.96 13.37
C ASN A 71 -13.39 26.63 12.72
N ARG A 72 -13.27 25.45 12.10
CA ARG A 72 -12.03 25.02 11.43
C ARG A 72 -11.88 25.73 10.09
N LYS A 73 -10.76 26.45 9.87
CA LYS A 73 -10.49 27.14 8.59
C LYS A 73 -9.86 26.23 7.54
N ILE A 74 -9.13 25.20 7.98
CA ILE A 74 -8.37 24.29 7.12
C ILE A 74 -8.82 22.85 7.39
N ILE A 75 -9.00 22.09 6.31
CA ILE A 75 -9.13 20.63 6.34
C ILE A 75 -8.01 20.00 5.52
N ILE A 76 -7.42 18.92 6.03
CA ILE A 76 -6.31 18.21 5.43
C ILE A 76 -6.75 16.77 5.21
N PHE A 77 -7.03 16.42 3.95
CA PHE A 77 -7.36 15.08 3.53
C PHE A 77 -6.10 14.29 3.21
N TYR A 78 -6.10 12.99 3.52
CA TYR A 78 -5.03 12.09 3.11
C TYR A 78 -5.53 10.84 2.39
N GLY A 79 -4.81 10.45 1.34
CA GLY A 79 -4.88 9.12 0.72
C GLY A 79 -3.61 8.35 1.05
N SER A 80 -3.68 7.34 1.91
CA SER A 80 -2.51 6.61 2.42
C SER A 80 -2.72 5.10 2.47
N GLN A 81 -1.74 4.34 1.97
CA GLN A 81 -1.71 2.88 2.09
C GLN A 81 -0.92 2.42 3.32
N THR A 82 0.25 3.01 3.54
CA THR A 82 1.22 2.61 4.58
C THR A 82 1.30 3.60 5.75
N GLY A 83 0.54 4.69 5.71
CA GLY A 83 0.46 5.71 6.76
C GLY A 83 1.29 6.98 6.52
N THR A 84 2.19 7.01 5.53
CA THR A 84 3.08 8.17 5.29
C THR A 84 2.31 9.47 4.99
N ALA A 85 1.25 9.40 4.18
CA ALA A 85 0.42 10.56 3.87
C ALA A 85 -0.42 11.02 5.08
N GLU A 86 -0.90 10.08 5.91
CA GLU A 86 -1.58 10.38 7.19
C GLU A 86 -0.64 11.13 8.15
N GLU A 87 0.62 10.70 8.23
CA GLU A 87 1.66 11.34 9.03
C GLU A 87 1.96 12.76 8.54
N PHE A 88 2.19 12.95 7.24
CA PHE A 88 2.45 14.28 6.66
C PHE A 88 1.25 15.22 6.85
N ALA A 89 0.02 14.74 6.67
CA ALA A 89 -1.18 15.52 6.96
C ALA A 89 -1.24 15.96 8.43
N SER A 90 -0.93 15.05 9.35
CA SER A 90 -0.89 15.34 10.79
C SER A 90 0.23 16.33 11.16
N ARG A 91 1.38 16.26 10.48
CA ARG A 91 2.50 17.20 10.68
C ARG A 91 2.15 18.61 10.18
N LEU A 92 1.46 18.74 9.04
CA LEU A 92 0.95 20.03 8.58
C LEU A 92 -0.04 20.64 9.58
N ALA A 93 -0.93 19.82 10.15
CA ALA A 93 -1.86 20.27 11.18
C ALA A 93 -1.15 20.83 12.41
N LYS A 94 -0.15 20.11 12.94
CA LYS A 94 0.67 20.57 14.07
C LYS A 94 1.38 21.87 13.77
N GLU A 95 1.91 22.02 12.56
CA GLU A 95 2.62 23.23 12.17
C GLU A 95 1.68 24.45 12.05
N CYS A 96 0.46 24.26 11.54
CA CYS A 96 -0.57 25.30 11.52
C CYS A 96 -0.95 25.75 12.95
N LYS A 97 -1.12 24.80 13.88
CA LYS A 97 -1.39 25.09 15.29
C LYS A 97 -0.23 25.84 15.92
N ARG A 98 1.01 25.40 15.68
CA ARG A 98 2.22 26.00 16.25
C ARG A 98 2.46 27.43 15.77
N ARG A 99 2.37 27.68 14.45
CA ARG A 99 2.69 28.99 13.86
C ARG A 99 1.57 30.02 14.02
N TRP A 100 0.32 29.58 14.04
CA TRP A 100 -0.84 30.49 13.90
C TRP A 100 -1.93 30.30 14.96
N ASP A 101 -1.76 29.37 15.90
CA ASP A 101 -2.80 28.92 16.84
C ASP A 101 -4.10 28.48 16.13
N ILE A 102 -3.97 27.92 14.93
CA ILE A 102 -5.11 27.41 14.15
C ILE A 102 -5.21 25.91 14.27
N ASP A 103 -6.34 25.48 14.81
CA ASP A 103 -6.73 24.08 14.72
C ASP A 103 -7.22 23.75 13.31
N THR A 104 -6.66 22.69 12.74
CA THR A 104 -7.08 22.13 11.46
C THR A 104 -7.88 20.84 11.67
N MET A 105 -8.64 20.43 10.66
CA MET A 105 -9.30 19.12 10.66
C MET A 105 -8.47 18.16 9.78
N VAL A 106 -7.90 17.11 10.36
CA VAL A 106 -7.23 16.04 9.60
C VAL A 106 -8.22 14.91 9.33
N ALA A 107 -8.36 14.51 8.08
CA ALA A 107 -9.48 13.70 7.61
C ALA A 107 -9.02 12.55 6.69
N ASP A 108 -9.44 11.33 7.03
CA ASP A 108 -9.38 10.18 6.14
C ASP A 108 -10.43 10.33 5.05
N LEU A 109 -10.04 10.20 3.77
CA LEU A 109 -10.98 10.26 2.64
C LEU A 109 -12.09 9.20 2.75
N GLU A 110 -11.80 8.01 3.26
CA GLU A 110 -12.78 6.92 3.40
C GLU A 110 -13.83 7.24 4.49
N ALA A 111 -13.47 8.06 5.48
CA ALA A 111 -14.34 8.38 6.61
C ALA A 111 -15.39 9.47 6.32
N HIS A 112 -15.29 10.16 5.17
CA HIS A 112 -16.12 11.30 4.85
C HIS A 112 -16.80 11.16 3.49
N ASN A 113 -18.02 11.70 3.37
CA ASN A 113 -18.70 11.76 2.08
C ASN A 113 -18.12 12.92 1.25
N MET A 114 -17.33 12.58 0.24
CA MET A 114 -16.64 13.56 -0.60
C MET A 114 -17.57 14.30 -1.58
N THR A 115 -18.85 13.91 -1.69
CA THR A 115 -19.83 14.66 -2.49
C THR A 115 -20.10 16.06 -1.92
N TYR A 116 -19.74 16.33 -0.67
CA TYR A 116 -19.92 17.63 -0.02
C TYR A 116 -18.78 18.63 -0.26
N LEU A 117 -17.78 18.30 -1.10
CA LEU A 117 -16.68 19.22 -1.45
C LEU A 117 -17.17 20.53 -2.08
N ASP A 118 -18.26 20.47 -2.84
CA ASP A 118 -18.95 21.61 -3.44
C ASP A 118 -19.56 22.59 -2.41
N GLN A 119 -19.86 22.12 -1.20
CA GLN A 119 -20.36 22.97 -0.11
C GLN A 119 -19.24 23.70 0.65
N LEU A 120 -17.96 23.41 0.36
CA LEU A 120 -16.86 24.03 1.07
C LEU A 120 -16.82 25.55 0.76
N PRO A 121 -16.97 26.41 1.78
CA PRO A 121 -16.98 27.85 1.56
C PRO A 121 -15.63 28.40 1.09
N THR A 122 -15.67 29.54 0.38
CA THR A 122 -14.48 30.23 -0.14
C THR A 122 -13.62 30.89 0.92
N ASP A 123 -13.99 30.89 2.20
CA ASP A 123 -13.13 31.32 3.32
C ASP A 123 -12.39 30.14 3.97
N ARG A 124 -12.64 28.91 3.51
CA ARG A 124 -11.95 27.69 3.95
C ARG A 124 -11.00 27.17 2.89
N ILE A 125 -10.10 26.29 3.30
CA ILE A 125 -9.06 25.71 2.43
C ILE A 125 -9.01 24.20 2.67
N ALA A 126 -8.96 23.44 1.57
CA ALA A 126 -8.65 22.02 1.59
C ALA A 126 -7.18 21.78 1.24
N ILE A 127 -6.53 20.83 1.90
CA ILE A 127 -5.20 20.35 1.55
C ILE A 127 -5.31 18.86 1.28
N PHE A 128 -4.80 18.40 0.15
CA PHE A 128 -4.79 16.98 -0.22
C PHE A 128 -3.36 16.43 -0.14
N VAL A 129 -3.16 15.40 0.68
CA VAL A 129 -1.88 14.68 0.80
C VAL A 129 -2.08 13.27 0.24
N MET A 130 -1.64 13.02 -0.99
CA MET A 130 -2.09 11.86 -1.78
C MET A 130 -0.93 10.96 -2.19
N ALA A 131 -0.90 9.73 -1.68
CA ALA A 131 0.03 8.72 -2.17
C ALA A 131 -0.48 8.05 -3.45
N SER A 132 0.45 7.71 -4.35
CA SER A 132 0.21 6.86 -5.52
C SER A 132 0.65 5.43 -5.23
N TYR A 133 -0.13 4.43 -5.67
CA TYR A 133 0.18 3.02 -5.49
C TYR A 133 0.21 2.27 -6.82
N GLY A 134 1.01 1.21 -6.92
CA GLY A 134 1.11 0.37 -8.13
C GLY A 134 1.37 1.17 -9.41
N GLU A 135 0.50 0.98 -10.41
CA GLU A 135 0.58 1.64 -11.72
C GLU A 135 -0.12 3.01 -11.75
N GLY A 136 0.03 3.81 -10.69
CA GLY A 136 -0.61 5.12 -10.58
C GLY A 136 -2.06 5.06 -10.10
N GLU A 137 -2.41 4.02 -9.35
CA GLU A 137 -3.71 3.81 -8.74
C GLU A 137 -3.83 4.56 -7.39
N PRO A 138 -5.04 4.99 -7.00
CA PRO A 138 -5.28 5.57 -5.68
C PRO A 138 -5.00 4.54 -4.58
N THR A 139 -4.68 5.06 -3.39
CA THR A 139 -4.65 4.25 -2.16
C THR A 139 -6.04 3.73 -1.81
N ASP A 140 -6.12 2.63 -1.07
CA ASP A 140 -7.40 1.94 -0.81
C ASP A 140 -8.43 2.89 -0.15
N ASN A 141 -7.98 3.75 0.78
CA ASN A 141 -8.85 4.73 1.45
C ASN A 141 -9.27 5.92 0.56
N ALA A 142 -8.70 6.05 -0.64
CA ALA A 142 -9.00 7.11 -1.60
C ALA A 142 -9.82 6.62 -2.82
N ILE A 143 -10.12 5.32 -2.94
CA ILE A 143 -10.84 4.75 -4.09
C ILE A 143 -12.20 5.43 -4.32
N ALA A 144 -13.02 5.58 -3.28
CA ALA A 144 -14.35 6.18 -3.42
C ALA A 144 -14.27 7.65 -3.90
N PHE A 145 -13.26 8.39 -3.46
CA PHE A 145 -13.00 9.75 -3.90
C PHE A 145 -12.49 9.79 -5.36
N TRP A 146 -11.60 8.87 -5.71
CA TRP A 146 -11.11 8.71 -7.06
C TRP A 146 -12.25 8.42 -8.06
N ASP A 147 -13.13 7.47 -7.72
CA ASP A 147 -14.27 7.08 -8.55
C ASP A 147 -15.26 8.23 -8.74
N LEU A 148 -15.51 9.02 -7.69
CA LEU A 148 -16.33 10.23 -7.78
C LEU A 148 -15.78 11.19 -8.85
N LEU A 149 -14.48 11.51 -8.79
CA LEU A 149 -13.83 12.44 -9.71
C LEU A 149 -13.69 11.90 -11.14
N HIS A 150 -13.54 10.59 -11.30
CA HIS A 150 -13.33 9.92 -12.60
C HIS A 150 -14.61 9.38 -13.23
N SER A 151 -15.76 9.53 -12.57
CA SER A 151 -17.06 9.20 -13.16
C SER A 151 -17.36 10.09 -14.38
N THR A 152 -18.19 9.59 -15.31
CA THR A 152 -18.55 10.32 -16.53
C THR A 152 -19.29 11.62 -16.24
N GLN A 153 -20.01 11.68 -15.12
CA GLN A 153 -20.68 12.86 -14.60
C GLN A 153 -20.54 12.85 -13.07
N PRO A 154 -19.50 13.50 -12.53
CA PRO A 154 -19.32 13.62 -11.08
C PRO A 154 -20.53 14.28 -10.43
N LEU A 155 -21.20 13.54 -9.55
CA LEU A 155 -22.37 14.02 -8.82
C LEU A 155 -21.94 14.50 -7.43
N PHE A 156 -21.97 15.82 -7.26
CA PHE A 156 -21.79 16.45 -5.96
C PHE A 156 -23.15 16.76 -5.32
N SER A 157 -23.13 17.22 -4.07
CA SER A 157 -24.34 17.40 -3.27
C SER A 157 -25.26 18.54 -3.75
N GLN A 158 -24.72 19.49 -4.49
CA GLN A 158 -25.38 20.63 -5.13
C GLN A 158 -25.58 20.31 -6.62
N GLU A 159 -26.73 20.71 -7.16
CA GLU A 159 -27.12 20.49 -8.56
C GLU A 159 -26.44 21.48 -9.53
N ASP A 160 -25.13 21.69 -9.40
CA ASP A 160 -24.31 22.47 -10.33
C ASP A 160 -23.43 21.51 -11.16
N TYR A 161 -23.79 21.33 -12.43
CA TYR A 161 -23.15 20.35 -13.31
C TYR A 161 -22.03 20.95 -14.19
N GLU A 162 -21.90 22.28 -14.23
CA GLU A 162 -20.89 22.95 -15.08
C GLU A 162 -19.59 23.22 -14.32
N SER A 163 -19.69 23.68 -13.07
CA SER A 163 -18.52 23.98 -12.24
C SER A 163 -18.82 23.69 -10.77
N PRO A 164 -19.07 22.41 -10.43
CA PRO A 164 -19.51 22.01 -9.09
C PRO A 164 -18.55 22.45 -7.98
N LEU A 165 -17.25 22.56 -8.28
CA LEU A 165 -16.21 22.85 -7.30
C LEU A 165 -15.69 24.29 -7.37
N LYS A 166 -16.43 25.24 -7.96
CA LYS A 166 -16.00 26.66 -8.09
C LYS A 166 -15.60 27.36 -6.80
N ASN A 167 -16.13 26.91 -5.66
CA ASN A 167 -15.79 27.47 -4.35
C ASN A 167 -14.60 26.77 -3.67
N LEU A 168 -14.22 25.58 -4.15
CA LEU A 168 -13.14 24.79 -3.59
C LEU A 168 -11.81 25.47 -3.89
N ARG A 169 -11.11 25.88 -2.84
CA ARG A 169 -9.74 26.35 -2.91
C ARG A 169 -8.84 25.33 -2.23
N TYR A 170 -7.78 24.90 -2.90
CA TYR A 170 -6.98 23.79 -2.39
C TYR A 170 -5.48 23.91 -2.62
N LEU A 171 -4.74 23.15 -1.83
CA LEU A 171 -3.32 22.85 -1.97
C LEU A 171 -3.15 21.33 -2.08
N MET A 172 -2.04 20.87 -2.66
CA MET A 172 -1.79 19.45 -2.83
C MET A 172 -0.32 19.08 -2.70
N PHE A 173 -0.07 17.97 -2.01
CA PHE A 173 1.21 17.29 -1.97
C PHE A 173 1.03 15.82 -2.34
N GLY A 174 1.72 15.38 -3.39
CA GLY A 174 1.76 14.00 -3.83
C GLY A 174 2.93 13.23 -3.21
N LEU A 175 2.69 11.97 -2.84
CA LEU A 175 3.73 11.01 -2.47
C LEU A 175 3.84 9.99 -3.61
N GLY A 176 4.98 9.97 -4.29
CA GLY A 176 5.25 9.06 -5.39
C GLY A 176 6.65 8.47 -5.30
N ASN A 177 7.00 7.65 -6.28
CA ASN A 177 8.32 7.05 -6.39
C ASN A 177 8.73 7.03 -7.87
N SER A 178 9.86 7.67 -8.21
CA SER A 178 10.33 7.84 -9.61
C SER A 178 10.86 6.54 -10.23
N THR A 179 10.93 5.46 -9.47
CA THR A 179 11.19 4.12 -10.03
C THR A 179 10.00 3.57 -10.81
N TYR A 180 8.79 4.00 -10.48
CA TYR A 180 7.55 3.60 -11.17
C TYR A 180 7.25 4.49 -12.37
N THR A 181 6.55 3.95 -13.37
CA THR A 181 6.20 4.69 -14.59
C THR A 181 5.31 5.90 -14.29
N TYR A 182 4.29 5.72 -13.45
CA TYR A 182 3.31 6.75 -13.12
C TYR A 182 3.70 7.54 -11.85
N PHE A 183 4.88 8.16 -11.87
CA PHE A 183 5.38 8.99 -10.77
C PHE A 183 4.36 10.08 -10.38
N ASN A 184 3.90 10.04 -9.13
CA ASN A 184 2.87 10.94 -8.58
C ASN A 184 1.54 10.95 -9.36
N GLY A 185 1.23 9.87 -10.09
CA GLY A 185 0.08 9.77 -10.99
C GLY A 185 -1.26 10.13 -10.34
N VAL A 186 -1.49 9.73 -9.09
CA VAL A 186 -2.75 10.00 -8.38
C VAL A 186 -2.90 11.49 -8.09
N ALA A 187 -1.88 12.12 -7.51
CA ALA A 187 -1.91 13.54 -7.20
C ALA A 187 -2.10 14.38 -8.48
N ARG A 188 -1.41 14.01 -9.56
CA ARG A 188 -1.57 14.66 -10.88
C ARG A 188 -2.99 14.54 -11.42
N ALA A 189 -3.56 13.35 -11.40
CA ALA A 189 -4.91 13.11 -11.92
C ALA A 189 -5.99 13.80 -11.07
N VAL A 190 -5.88 13.75 -9.73
CA VAL A 190 -6.82 14.43 -8.83
C VAL A 190 -6.75 15.94 -9.04
N ASP A 191 -5.55 16.52 -9.11
CA ASP A 191 -5.34 17.95 -9.38
C ASP A 191 -5.96 18.38 -10.72
N GLU A 192 -5.72 17.62 -11.79
CA GLU A 192 -6.33 17.86 -13.10
C GLU A 192 -7.87 17.85 -13.02
N LYS A 193 -8.44 16.83 -12.37
CA LYS A 193 -9.90 16.68 -12.24
C LYS A 193 -10.52 17.78 -11.38
N LEU A 194 -9.94 18.11 -10.24
CA LEU A 194 -10.45 19.19 -9.37
C LEU A 194 -10.47 20.52 -10.13
N THR A 195 -9.41 20.83 -10.85
CA THR A 195 -9.29 22.08 -11.61
C THR A 195 -10.27 22.11 -12.78
N ALA A 196 -10.46 20.99 -13.49
CA ALA A 196 -11.45 20.86 -14.56
C ALA A 196 -12.90 21.02 -14.05
N LEU A 197 -13.17 20.70 -12.77
CA LEU A 197 -14.46 20.88 -12.10
C LEU A 197 -14.66 22.28 -11.49
N GLY A 198 -13.73 23.20 -11.71
CA GLY A 198 -13.82 24.61 -11.29
C GLY A 198 -13.05 24.96 -10.02
N ALA A 199 -12.39 24.01 -9.36
CA ALA A 199 -11.62 24.30 -8.15
C ALA A 199 -10.40 25.19 -8.45
N THR A 200 -10.03 26.04 -7.48
CA THR A 200 -8.86 26.91 -7.57
C THR A 200 -7.70 26.34 -6.78
N ARG A 201 -6.60 26.00 -7.46
CA ARG A 201 -5.34 25.62 -6.80
C ARG A 201 -4.60 26.88 -6.32
N LEU A 202 -4.23 26.91 -5.05
CA LEU A 202 -3.68 28.10 -4.39
C LEU A 202 -2.15 28.23 -4.51
N GLY A 203 -1.44 27.17 -4.89
CA GLY A 203 0.02 27.14 -5.04
C GLY A 203 0.47 26.02 -5.99
N GLU A 204 1.77 25.75 -6.02
CA GLU A 204 2.30 24.62 -6.79
C GLU A 204 1.94 23.29 -6.13
N ARG A 205 1.62 22.30 -6.96
CA ARG A 205 1.44 20.91 -6.51
C ARG A 205 2.80 20.36 -6.11
N GLY A 206 2.97 19.98 -4.86
CA GLY A 206 4.17 19.30 -4.40
C GLY A 206 4.20 17.86 -4.89
N GLU A 207 5.38 17.35 -5.23
CA GLU A 207 5.57 15.97 -5.71
C GLU A 207 6.81 15.40 -5.02
N GLY A 208 6.60 14.57 -4.00
CA GLY A 208 7.68 13.90 -3.29
C GLY A 208 8.10 12.59 -3.95
N ASP A 209 9.39 12.24 -3.82
CA ASP A 209 10.00 11.03 -4.39
C ASP A 209 10.61 10.13 -3.30
N ASP A 210 9.94 9.01 -3.06
CA ASP A 210 10.34 7.97 -2.10
C ASP A 210 11.62 7.22 -2.50
N ASP A 211 12.05 7.24 -3.76
CA ASP A 211 13.36 6.69 -4.13
C ASP A 211 14.52 7.60 -3.74
N ASN A 212 14.26 8.91 -3.57
CA ASN A 212 15.25 9.90 -3.20
C ASN A 212 15.11 10.34 -1.74
N SER A 213 14.27 11.34 -1.45
CA SER A 213 14.05 11.84 -0.09
C SER A 213 12.67 12.49 0.03
N LEU A 214 11.66 11.63 0.17
CA LEU A 214 10.27 12.03 0.37
C LEU A 214 10.09 13.04 1.52
N GLU A 215 10.86 12.88 2.58
CA GLU A 215 10.87 13.76 3.76
C GLU A 215 11.36 15.16 3.41
N ASP A 216 12.47 15.27 2.68
CA ASP A 216 13.02 16.58 2.31
C ASP A 216 12.13 17.30 1.29
N ASP A 217 11.54 16.56 0.35
CA ASP A 217 10.59 17.11 -0.63
C ASP A 217 9.36 17.68 0.07
N PHE A 218 8.83 16.97 1.07
CA PHE A 218 7.72 17.45 1.89
C PHE A 218 8.09 18.69 2.68
N VAL A 219 9.26 18.72 3.33
CA VAL A 219 9.73 19.90 4.07
C VAL A 219 9.91 21.10 3.14
N ALA A 220 10.51 20.91 1.96
CA ALA A 220 10.71 21.97 0.98
C ALA A 220 9.38 22.55 0.49
N TRP A 221 8.42 21.69 0.13
CA TRP A 221 7.07 22.12 -0.26
C TRP A 221 6.34 22.84 0.88
N LYS A 222 6.45 22.33 2.11
CA LYS A 222 5.84 22.92 3.31
C LYS A 222 6.37 24.34 3.57
N GLU A 223 7.68 24.55 3.52
CA GLU A 223 8.27 25.88 3.75
C GLU A 223 7.89 26.90 2.66
N GLN A 224 7.55 26.44 1.45
CA GLN A 224 7.01 27.32 0.39
C GLN A 224 5.51 27.57 0.56
N THR A 225 4.76 26.59 1.06
CA THR A 225 3.29 26.61 1.11
C THR A 225 2.74 27.34 2.33
N LEU A 226 3.40 27.22 3.49
CA LEU A 226 2.90 27.86 4.71
C LEU A 226 2.85 29.40 4.64
N PRO A 227 3.87 30.11 4.10
CA PRO A 227 3.79 31.56 3.94
C PRO A 227 2.60 32.01 3.07
N LEU A 228 2.37 31.30 1.96
CA LEU A 228 1.23 31.51 1.08
C LEU A 228 -0.11 31.32 1.81
N LEU A 229 -0.22 30.27 2.62
CA LEU A 229 -1.40 29.99 3.42
C LEU A 229 -1.68 31.11 4.45
N SER A 230 -0.62 31.65 5.07
CA SER A 230 -0.67 32.79 5.98
C SER A 230 -1.22 34.05 5.29
N GLU A 231 -0.76 34.34 4.07
CA GLU A 231 -1.22 35.49 3.27
C GLU A 231 -2.69 35.34 2.87
N ILE A 232 -3.08 34.17 2.35
CA ILE A 232 -4.45 33.89 1.87
C ILE A 232 -5.46 33.97 3.01
N LEU A 233 -5.12 33.45 4.18
CA LEU A 233 -6.00 33.46 5.35
C LEU A 233 -5.87 34.75 6.17
N GLN A 234 -4.95 35.64 5.81
CA GLN A 234 -4.65 36.90 6.50
C GLN A 234 -4.33 36.69 7.98
N ILE A 235 -3.44 35.72 8.26
CA ILE A 235 -3.02 35.37 9.62
C ILE A 235 -1.57 35.81 9.82
N GLN A 236 -1.25 36.26 11.03
CA GLN A 236 0.11 36.58 11.43
C GLN A 236 0.71 35.42 12.22
N GLU A 237 2.03 35.23 12.09
CA GLU A 237 2.74 34.28 12.94
C GLU A 237 2.61 34.72 14.41
N THR A 238 2.32 33.75 15.27
CA THR A 238 2.33 33.95 16.71
C THR A 238 3.75 33.70 17.21
N GLU A 239 4.27 34.58 18.07
CA GLU A 239 5.50 34.32 18.85
C GLU A 239 5.19 33.23 19.88
N SER A 240 5.03 31.98 19.42
CA SER A 240 4.92 30.83 20.31
C SER A 240 6.28 30.16 20.40
N ASP A 241 6.84 30.16 21.60
CA ASP A 241 8.02 29.37 21.99
C ASP A 241 7.63 27.88 22.16
N ALA A 242 6.70 27.42 21.33
CA ALA A 242 5.93 26.21 21.54
C ALA A 242 6.79 24.97 21.33
N SER A 243 7.37 24.55 22.44
CA SER A 243 7.87 23.21 22.70
C SER A 243 6.94 22.16 22.09
N TYR A 244 7.47 21.12 21.43
CA TYR A 244 6.65 20.07 20.79
C TYR A 244 5.59 19.52 21.76
N GLU A 245 4.32 19.61 21.38
CA GLU A 245 3.18 19.06 22.12
C GLU A 245 2.58 17.87 21.39
N SER A 246 2.27 16.80 22.15
CA SER A 246 1.62 15.62 21.61
C SER A 246 0.15 15.86 21.28
N ASN A 247 -0.39 15.15 20.30
CA ASN A 247 -1.83 15.08 20.01
C ASN A 247 -2.58 14.20 21.00
N TYR A 248 -1.87 13.47 21.87
CA TYR A 248 -2.45 12.50 22.78
C TYR A 248 -2.23 12.87 24.24
N ILE A 249 -3.07 12.29 25.09
CA ILE A 249 -2.91 12.23 26.53
C ILE A 249 -2.74 10.75 26.87
N VAL A 250 -1.70 10.43 27.64
CA VAL A 250 -1.40 9.08 28.08
C VAL A 250 -1.61 8.99 29.59
N GLU A 251 -2.51 8.11 30.00
CA GLU A 251 -2.85 7.88 31.39
C GLU A 251 -2.31 6.52 31.81
N HIS A 252 -1.55 6.47 32.91
CA HIS A 252 -1.18 5.22 33.56
C HIS A 252 -2.33 4.77 34.45
N ILE A 253 -2.89 3.58 34.16
CA ILE A 253 -4.09 3.10 34.85
C ILE A 253 -3.91 1.68 35.38
N SER A 254 -4.78 1.26 36.29
CA SER A 254 -4.97 -0.15 36.62
C SER A 254 -6.20 -0.66 35.88
N TYR A 255 -6.03 -1.72 35.08
CA TYR A 255 -7.12 -2.31 34.29
C TYR A 255 -6.97 -3.82 34.26
N LYS A 256 -8.07 -4.55 34.46
CA LYS A 256 -8.03 -6.00 34.70
C LYS A 256 -7.70 -6.81 33.44
N ASP A 257 -8.13 -6.34 32.27
CA ASP A 257 -8.01 -7.09 31.01
C ASP A 257 -7.65 -6.15 29.85
N PRO A 258 -6.42 -5.61 29.83
CA PRO A 258 -5.98 -4.73 28.74
C PRO A 258 -5.82 -5.53 27.44
N TYR A 259 -5.81 -4.80 26.32
CA TYR A 259 -5.33 -5.35 25.05
C TYR A 259 -3.84 -5.70 25.19
N MET A 260 -3.48 -6.90 24.77
CA MET A 260 -2.13 -7.46 24.85
C MET A 260 -1.45 -7.58 23.47
N GLY A 261 -2.07 -7.01 22.43
CA GLY A 261 -1.56 -7.05 21.06
C GLY A 261 -2.62 -7.42 20.01
N GLU A 262 -3.86 -7.66 20.42
CA GLU A 262 -4.97 -7.92 19.49
C GLU A 262 -5.13 -6.70 18.56
N LEU A 263 -5.30 -6.96 17.25
CA LEU A 263 -5.27 -5.93 16.20
C LEU A 263 -6.66 -5.36 15.87
N GLY A 264 -7.72 -6.14 16.12
CA GLY A 264 -9.11 -5.79 15.82
C GLY A 264 -10.05 -6.12 16.96
N ASP A 265 -11.30 -5.71 16.83
CA ASP A 265 -12.37 -6.05 17.77
C ASP A 265 -12.83 -7.49 17.55
N THR A 266 -12.68 -8.32 18.56
CA THR A 266 -13.13 -9.72 18.57
C THR A 266 -14.62 -9.92 18.27
N ALA A 267 -15.45 -8.88 18.40
CA ALA A 267 -16.88 -8.93 18.07
C ALA A 267 -17.17 -8.75 16.57
N GLN A 268 -16.22 -8.26 15.77
CA GLN A 268 -16.41 -7.97 14.35
C GLN A 268 -16.17 -9.23 13.50
N LYS A 269 -17.09 -9.50 12.56
CA LYS A 269 -17.05 -10.70 11.70
C LYS A 269 -16.49 -10.47 10.30
N THR A 270 -16.14 -9.23 9.94
CA THR A 270 -15.50 -8.92 8.66
C THR A 270 -13.98 -9.01 8.82
N TRP A 271 -13.32 -9.70 7.90
CA TRP A 271 -11.86 -9.83 7.89
C TRP A 271 -11.24 -8.83 6.91
N ASP A 272 -10.50 -7.88 7.45
CA ASP A 272 -9.86 -6.79 6.70
C ASP A 272 -8.60 -6.34 7.46
N ALA A 273 -7.95 -5.26 6.99
CA ALA A 273 -6.77 -4.72 7.66
C ALA A 273 -7.06 -4.21 9.09
N LYS A 274 -8.29 -3.83 9.42
CA LYS A 274 -8.69 -3.37 10.77
C LYS A 274 -9.02 -4.56 11.69
N ASN A 275 -9.35 -5.72 11.12
CA ASN A 275 -9.63 -6.95 11.85
C ASN A 275 -9.09 -8.18 11.08
N PRO A 276 -7.77 -8.46 11.17
CA PRO A 276 -7.17 -9.56 10.43
C PRO A 276 -7.57 -10.93 11.00
N TYR A 277 -7.75 -11.91 10.12
CA TYR A 277 -8.10 -13.28 10.46
C TYR A 277 -6.86 -14.04 10.99
N PRO A 278 -6.91 -14.65 12.19
CA PRO A 278 -5.83 -15.50 12.69
C PRO A 278 -5.87 -16.87 11.99
N ALA A 279 -5.28 -16.96 10.80
CA ALA A 279 -5.32 -18.12 9.93
C ALA A 279 -4.31 -19.20 10.32
N PRO A 280 -4.71 -20.47 10.50
CA PRO A 280 -3.78 -21.59 10.59
C PRO A 280 -2.87 -21.65 9.35
N PHE A 281 -1.62 -22.05 9.53
CA PHE A 281 -0.71 -22.20 8.39
C PHE A 281 0.32 -23.30 8.60
N SER A 282 0.94 -23.72 7.51
CA SER A 282 2.17 -24.54 7.48
C SER A 282 3.25 -23.84 6.67
N SER A 283 4.51 -24.20 6.89
CA SER A 283 5.64 -23.59 6.20
C SER A 283 6.66 -24.64 5.75
N LYS A 284 7.43 -24.27 4.72
CA LYS A 284 8.54 -25.06 4.19
C LYS A 284 9.59 -24.11 3.63
N ASP A 285 10.87 -24.30 3.94
CA ASP A 285 11.93 -23.63 3.20
C ASP A 285 12.09 -24.27 1.81
N VAL A 286 11.98 -23.46 0.76
CA VAL A 286 12.14 -23.89 -0.64
C VAL A 286 13.54 -23.61 -1.18
N ILE A 287 14.43 -23.06 -0.35
CA ILE A 287 15.86 -22.96 -0.63
C ILE A 287 16.60 -23.83 0.39
N SER A 288 17.62 -24.55 -0.04
CA SER A 288 18.44 -25.39 0.85
C SER A 288 19.91 -25.17 0.59
N GLY A 289 20.73 -25.14 1.64
CA GLY A 289 22.19 -25.03 1.52
C GLY A 289 22.71 -23.62 1.18
N SER A 290 21.96 -22.57 1.53
CA SER A 290 22.35 -21.17 1.38
C SER A 290 22.14 -20.42 2.70
N ASP A 291 22.85 -19.30 2.90
CA ASP A 291 22.61 -18.36 4.01
C ASP A 291 21.31 -17.55 3.83
N ARG A 292 20.57 -17.80 2.73
CA ARG A 292 19.29 -17.17 2.41
C ARG A 292 18.20 -18.21 2.45
N HIS A 293 17.11 -17.88 3.13
CA HIS A 293 15.93 -18.73 3.24
C HIS A 293 14.79 -18.17 2.40
N CYS A 294 13.93 -19.04 1.88
CA CYS A 294 12.72 -18.62 1.21
C CYS A 294 11.58 -19.54 1.63
N LEU A 295 10.64 -19.00 2.40
CA LEU A 295 9.53 -19.77 2.92
C LEU A 295 8.40 -19.84 1.91
N HIS A 296 7.98 -21.05 1.60
CA HIS A 296 6.65 -21.35 1.13
C HIS A 296 5.72 -21.47 2.33
N LEU A 297 4.67 -20.65 2.38
CA LEU A 297 3.61 -20.76 3.38
C LEU A 297 2.33 -21.25 2.72
N GLU A 298 1.62 -22.17 3.37
CA GLU A 298 0.26 -22.55 3.03
C GLU A 298 -0.67 -22.12 4.16
N ILE A 299 -1.51 -21.12 3.89
CA ILE A 299 -2.38 -20.44 4.86
C ILE A 299 -3.83 -20.88 4.61
N ASP A 300 -4.46 -21.44 5.63
CA ASP A 300 -5.83 -21.96 5.59
C ASP A 300 -6.84 -20.87 5.95
N ILE A 301 -7.68 -20.51 4.98
CA ILE A 301 -8.75 -19.51 5.13
C ILE A 301 -10.15 -20.13 5.21
N SER A 302 -10.28 -21.46 5.25
CA SER A 302 -11.56 -22.18 5.27
C SER A 302 -12.43 -21.85 6.49
N GLY A 303 -11.82 -21.43 7.59
CA GLY A 303 -12.52 -20.97 8.81
C GLY A 303 -13.05 -19.54 8.74
N SER A 304 -12.90 -18.86 7.61
CA SER A 304 -13.33 -17.48 7.36
C SER A 304 -14.33 -17.40 6.20
N ASP A 305 -14.88 -16.21 5.95
CA ASP A 305 -15.68 -15.92 4.74
C ASP A 305 -14.86 -15.23 3.63
N MET A 306 -13.52 -15.18 3.80
CA MET A 306 -12.62 -14.58 2.84
C MET A 306 -12.58 -15.38 1.53
N LYS A 307 -12.49 -14.65 0.42
CA LYS A 307 -12.32 -15.22 -0.92
C LYS A 307 -11.25 -14.44 -1.65
N TYR A 308 -10.34 -15.14 -2.31
CA TYR A 308 -9.29 -14.55 -3.12
C TYR A 308 -9.44 -14.95 -4.58
N GLU A 309 -8.90 -14.13 -5.46
CA GLU A 309 -8.68 -14.46 -6.86
C GLU A 309 -7.19 -14.63 -7.13
N THR A 310 -6.86 -15.51 -8.06
CA THR A 310 -5.46 -15.69 -8.48
C THR A 310 -4.85 -14.35 -8.91
N GLY A 311 -3.67 -14.02 -8.37
CA GLY A 311 -3.01 -12.73 -8.57
C GLY A 311 -3.38 -11.63 -7.56
N ASP A 312 -4.24 -11.93 -6.58
CA ASP A 312 -4.43 -11.09 -5.38
C ASP A 312 -3.20 -11.09 -4.46
N HIS A 313 -3.23 -10.21 -3.47
CA HIS A 313 -2.23 -10.13 -2.40
C HIS A 313 -2.82 -10.56 -1.06
N ILE A 314 -1.94 -11.01 -0.17
CA ILE A 314 -2.27 -11.26 1.24
C ILE A 314 -1.37 -10.39 2.13
N GLY A 315 -1.99 -9.65 3.04
CA GLY A 315 -1.30 -8.90 4.07
C GLY A 315 -1.07 -9.78 5.29
N ILE A 316 0.18 -9.92 5.72
CA ILE A 316 0.56 -10.66 6.94
C ILE A 316 1.03 -9.65 7.98
N TRP A 317 0.41 -9.67 9.16
CA TRP A 317 0.75 -8.75 10.25
C TRP A 317 1.95 -9.27 11.05
N PRO A 318 3.05 -8.50 11.13
CA PRO A 318 4.24 -8.91 11.88
C PRO A 318 4.12 -8.63 13.37
N THR A 319 5.16 -9.02 14.10
CA THR A 319 5.47 -8.59 15.46
C THR A 319 6.93 -8.12 15.50
N ASN A 320 7.24 -7.07 16.26
CA ASN A 320 8.61 -6.60 16.44
C ASN A 320 9.44 -7.64 17.20
N ASN A 321 10.76 -7.61 16.96
CA ASN A 321 11.68 -8.48 17.70
C ASN A 321 11.89 -8.00 19.14
N GLU A 322 12.19 -8.94 20.02
CA GLU A 322 12.34 -8.69 21.46
C GLU A 322 13.55 -7.83 21.79
N GLU A 323 14.62 -7.89 20.99
CA GLU A 323 15.83 -7.09 21.19
C GLU A 323 15.54 -5.59 21.05
N GLU A 324 14.80 -5.19 20.02
CA GLU A 324 14.45 -3.79 19.81
C GLU A 324 13.33 -3.31 20.75
N VAL A 325 12.38 -4.19 21.13
CA VAL A 325 11.42 -3.88 22.20
C VAL A 325 12.14 -3.62 23.52
N ALA A 326 13.09 -4.49 23.89
CA ALA A 326 13.90 -4.33 25.09
C ALA A 326 14.79 -3.08 25.02
N ARG A 327 15.36 -2.75 23.86
CA ARG A 327 16.19 -1.55 23.67
C ARG A 327 15.39 -0.27 23.92
N VAL A 328 14.17 -0.17 23.40
CA VAL A 328 13.29 0.98 23.68
C VAL A 328 12.97 1.04 25.17
N ALA A 329 12.56 -0.07 25.79
CA ALA A 329 12.25 -0.11 27.21
C ALA A 329 13.43 0.32 28.09
N LEU A 330 14.64 -0.13 27.74
CA LEU A 330 15.89 0.21 28.43
C LEU A 330 16.16 1.72 28.40
N LEU A 331 16.16 2.32 27.21
CA LEU A 331 16.50 3.74 27.02
C LEU A 331 15.51 4.68 27.70
N PHE A 332 14.21 4.36 27.60
CA PHE A 332 13.14 5.19 28.14
C PHE A 332 12.73 4.81 29.56
N GLY A 333 13.37 3.80 30.16
CA GLY A 333 13.08 3.37 31.54
C GLY A 333 11.64 2.87 31.74
N LEU A 334 11.09 2.16 30.77
CA LEU A 334 9.68 1.74 30.78
C LEU A 334 9.46 0.48 31.61
N ASP A 335 8.44 0.50 32.46
CA ASP A 335 7.82 -0.74 32.95
C ASP A 335 6.95 -1.32 31.83
N LEU A 336 7.41 -2.42 31.23
CA LEU A 336 6.75 -3.06 30.10
C LEU A 336 5.34 -3.55 30.44
N ASP A 337 5.04 -3.86 31.71
CA ASP A 337 3.75 -4.38 32.13
C ASP A 337 2.80 -3.28 32.64
N GLN A 338 3.26 -2.03 32.71
CA GLN A 338 2.42 -0.87 33.02
C GLN A 338 1.32 -0.70 31.97
N VAL A 339 0.08 -0.63 32.43
CA VAL A 339 -1.09 -0.39 31.59
C VAL A 339 -1.25 1.10 31.32
N ILE A 340 -1.41 1.43 30.06
CA ILE A 340 -1.64 2.77 29.54
C ILE A 340 -2.98 2.88 28.83
N ASN A 341 -3.59 4.05 28.94
CA ASN A 341 -4.75 4.44 28.15
C ASN A 341 -4.43 5.72 27.39
N ILE A 342 -4.83 5.79 26.12
CA ILE A 342 -4.48 6.90 25.23
C ILE A 342 -5.76 7.56 24.74
N LYS A 343 -5.82 8.89 24.84
CA LYS A 343 -6.92 9.71 24.33
C LYS A 343 -6.37 10.82 23.44
N ALA A 344 -6.99 11.06 22.29
CA ALA A 344 -6.75 12.26 21.51
C ALA A 344 -7.09 13.50 22.35
N LYS A 345 -6.22 14.52 22.32
CA LYS A 345 -6.50 15.84 22.90
C LYS A 345 -7.67 16.51 22.19
N ASP A 346 -7.73 16.36 20.86
CA ASP A 346 -8.91 16.75 20.11
C ASP A 346 -10.03 15.71 20.30
N ILE A 347 -11.00 16.07 21.15
CA ILE A 347 -12.19 15.26 21.45
C ILE A 347 -13.06 14.98 20.20
N THR A 348 -12.85 15.75 19.13
CA THR A 348 -13.59 15.65 17.88
C THR A 348 -12.89 14.79 16.83
N ALA A 349 -11.66 14.35 17.10
CA ALA A 349 -10.95 13.43 16.22
C ALA A 349 -11.76 12.14 16.02
N VAL A 350 -11.94 11.78 14.74
CA VAL A 350 -12.64 10.54 14.34
C VAL A 350 -11.92 9.32 14.94
N LYS A 351 -10.59 9.36 14.99
CA LYS A 351 -9.72 8.35 15.57
C LYS A 351 -9.25 8.83 16.95
N ARG A 352 -9.90 8.34 18.00
CA ARG A 352 -9.65 8.79 19.40
C ARG A 352 -8.41 8.18 20.03
N SER A 353 -7.90 7.08 19.48
CA SER A 353 -6.67 6.43 19.90
C SER A 353 -5.92 5.90 18.67
N PRO A 354 -4.58 5.84 18.71
CA PRO A 354 -3.78 5.39 17.58
C PRO A 354 -3.93 3.88 17.32
N PHE A 355 -4.23 3.09 18.35
CA PHE A 355 -4.38 1.63 18.36
C PHE A 355 -5.32 1.21 19.52
N PRO A 356 -5.66 -0.09 19.68
CA PRO A 356 -6.51 -0.57 20.76
C PRO A 356 -5.96 -0.22 22.16
N VAL A 357 -6.82 0.38 22.99
CA VAL A 357 -6.52 0.79 24.38
C VAL A 357 -7.71 0.48 25.29
N PRO A 358 -7.50 0.26 26.61
CA PRO A 358 -6.23 0.24 27.34
C PRO A 358 -5.29 -0.90 26.93
N THR A 359 -3.97 -0.67 26.97
CA THR A 359 -2.94 -1.66 26.59
C THR A 359 -1.70 -1.55 27.48
N THR A 360 -0.68 -2.39 27.32
CA THR A 360 0.60 -2.28 28.02
C THR A 360 1.67 -1.67 27.12
N TYR A 361 2.75 -1.10 27.68
CA TYR A 361 3.91 -0.70 26.87
C TYR A 361 4.50 -1.87 26.09
N ARG A 362 4.53 -3.08 26.67
CA ARG A 362 4.94 -4.30 25.96
C ARG A 362 4.12 -4.55 24.71
N ALA A 363 2.80 -4.56 24.84
CA ALA A 363 1.90 -4.81 23.71
C ALA A 363 2.02 -3.71 22.64
N MET A 364 2.12 -2.45 23.06
CA MET A 364 2.37 -1.31 22.18
C MET A 364 3.63 -1.51 21.34
N LEU A 365 4.79 -1.67 22.00
CA LEU A 365 6.09 -1.79 21.33
C LEU A 365 6.19 -3.05 20.49
N ARG A 366 5.50 -4.12 20.87
CA ARG A 366 5.58 -5.41 20.18
C ARG A 366 4.66 -5.48 18.96
N HIS A 367 3.45 -4.95 19.04
CA HIS A 367 2.39 -5.24 18.07
C HIS A 367 1.80 -4.01 17.38
N TYR A 368 1.92 -2.80 17.94
CA TYR A 368 1.17 -1.64 17.45
C TYR A 368 2.02 -0.58 16.75
N VAL A 369 3.28 -0.40 17.16
CA VAL A 369 4.17 0.63 16.61
C VAL A 369 5.39 0.02 15.91
N ASP A 370 5.93 0.67 14.89
CA ASP A 370 7.12 0.20 14.16
C ASP A 370 8.39 0.70 14.86
N VAL A 371 8.93 -0.11 15.78
CA VAL A 371 10.18 0.22 16.51
C VAL A 371 11.43 0.11 15.63
N CYS A 372 11.31 -0.48 14.43
CA CYS A 372 12.38 -0.60 13.46
C CYS A 372 12.41 0.55 12.45
N GLN A 373 11.43 1.46 12.49
CA GLN A 373 11.39 2.65 11.65
C GLN A 373 12.63 3.54 11.87
N LEU A 374 13.17 4.08 10.76
CA LEU A 374 14.26 5.04 10.80
C LEU A 374 13.73 6.40 11.31
N PRO A 375 14.37 7.03 12.30
CA PRO A 375 13.88 8.27 12.87
C PRO A 375 14.10 9.42 11.90
N SER A 376 13.10 10.29 11.73
CA SER A 376 13.28 11.54 11.01
C SER A 376 14.14 12.52 11.82
N ARG A 377 14.77 13.47 11.12
CA ARG A 377 15.47 14.60 11.76
C ARG A 377 14.59 15.35 12.77
N GLN A 378 13.30 15.50 12.48
CA GLN A 378 12.35 16.18 13.34
C GLN A 378 12.04 15.40 14.63
N ILE A 379 11.94 14.07 14.55
CA ILE A 379 11.80 13.21 15.75
C ILE A 379 13.03 13.34 16.64
N LEU A 380 14.24 13.31 16.04
CA LEU A 380 15.48 13.50 16.81
C LEU A 380 15.48 14.88 17.50
N ALA A 381 15.14 15.94 16.78
CA ALA A 381 15.06 17.29 17.34
C ALA A 381 14.11 17.39 18.55
N ALA A 382 12.96 16.71 18.50
CA ALA A 382 11.97 16.72 19.58
C ALA A 382 12.49 16.07 20.88
N LEU A 383 13.49 15.18 20.79
CA LEU A 383 14.04 14.42 21.91
C LEU A 383 15.28 15.07 22.55
N ILE A 384 15.96 15.99 21.86
CA ILE A 384 17.23 16.62 22.32
C ILE A 384 17.11 17.19 23.74
N ARG A 385 16.01 17.89 24.04
CA ARG A 385 15.78 18.52 25.35
C ARG A 385 15.74 17.54 26.52
N PHE A 386 15.45 16.26 26.26
CA PHE A 386 15.38 15.20 27.26
C PHE A 386 16.65 14.33 27.30
N ALA A 387 17.59 14.56 26.37
CA ALA A 387 18.82 13.79 26.30
C ALA A 387 19.82 14.23 27.40
N PRO A 388 20.72 13.35 27.84
CA PRO A 388 21.86 13.73 28.68
C PRO A 388 22.69 14.85 28.02
N GLU A 389 23.18 15.81 28.80
CA GLU A 389 23.91 16.98 28.30
C GLU A 389 25.07 16.63 27.36
N GLN A 390 25.80 15.55 27.65
CA GLN A 390 26.92 15.09 26.84
C GLN A 390 26.48 14.55 25.48
N ALA A 391 25.25 14.05 25.34
CA ALA A 391 24.70 13.47 24.12
C ALA A 391 23.97 14.50 23.23
N LYS A 392 23.56 15.65 23.80
CA LYS A 392 22.85 16.71 23.06
C LYS A 392 23.59 17.18 21.80
N PRO A 393 24.91 17.49 21.82
CA PRO A 393 25.59 17.97 20.62
C PRO A 393 25.54 16.98 19.45
N ILE A 394 25.60 15.68 19.74
CA ILE A 394 25.54 14.63 18.71
C ILE A 394 24.13 14.54 18.13
N LEU A 395 23.10 14.58 18.97
CA LEU A 395 21.71 14.57 18.51
C LEU A 395 21.35 15.86 17.75
N GLU A 396 21.88 17.00 18.16
CA GLU A 396 21.76 18.28 17.44
C GLU A 396 22.36 18.17 16.04
N GLU A 397 23.59 17.65 15.92
CA GLU A 397 24.24 17.41 14.62
C GLU A 397 23.39 16.47 13.74
N LEU A 398 22.97 15.31 14.28
CA LEU A 398 22.16 14.33 13.53
C LEU A 398 20.76 14.85 13.15
N SER A 399 20.22 15.85 13.85
CA SER A 399 18.91 16.44 13.57
C SER A 399 18.98 17.62 12.60
N THR A 400 20.13 18.30 12.49
CA THR A 400 20.27 19.52 11.69
C THR A 400 21.08 19.30 10.41
N ASP A 401 22.17 18.53 10.48
CA ASP A 401 23.02 18.23 9.34
C ASP A 401 22.47 17.03 8.55
N LYS A 402 22.08 17.30 7.30
CA LYS A 402 21.51 16.31 6.38
C LYS A 402 22.51 15.20 6.02
N ASP A 403 23.78 15.52 5.84
CA ASP A 403 24.79 14.54 5.44
C ASP A 403 25.13 13.62 6.62
N LYS A 404 25.24 14.17 7.82
CA LYS A 404 25.44 13.39 9.06
C LYS A 404 24.27 12.48 9.36
N HIS A 405 23.05 12.97 9.18
CA HIS A 405 21.85 12.15 9.30
C HIS A 405 21.86 11.01 8.28
N ARG A 406 22.17 11.30 7.01
CA ARG A 406 22.26 10.27 5.96
C ARG A 406 23.28 9.20 6.30
N GLU A 407 24.50 9.57 6.66
CA GLU A 407 25.60 8.64 6.94
C GLU A 407 25.32 7.77 8.18
N HIS A 408 24.94 8.40 9.29
CA HIS A 408 24.87 7.73 10.59
C HIS A 408 23.48 7.18 10.94
N VAL A 409 22.42 7.59 10.24
CA VAL A 409 21.06 7.08 10.49
C VAL A 409 20.58 6.25 9.31
N LEU A 410 20.54 6.83 8.11
CA LEU A 410 19.91 6.20 6.94
C LEU A 410 20.78 5.09 6.33
N GLU A 411 22.03 5.40 5.96
CA GLU A 411 22.95 4.44 5.34
C GLU A 411 23.43 3.35 6.32
N ALA A 412 23.47 3.68 7.61
CA ALA A 412 23.74 2.74 8.68
C ALA A 412 22.49 1.97 9.14
N VAL A 413 21.30 2.36 8.67
CA VAL A 413 20.00 1.74 8.99
C VAL A 413 19.82 1.59 10.51
N ARG A 414 19.89 2.72 11.21
CA ARG A 414 19.65 2.79 12.67
C ARG A 414 18.21 3.22 12.92
N ASN A 415 17.43 2.38 13.59
CA ASN A 415 16.13 2.80 14.10
C ASN A 415 16.29 3.86 15.21
N LEU A 416 15.18 4.37 15.75
CA LEU A 416 15.22 5.43 16.77
C LEU A 416 16.08 5.03 17.97
N ALA A 417 15.81 3.88 18.59
CA ALA A 417 16.52 3.44 19.79
C ALA A 417 18.03 3.23 19.53
N GLN A 418 18.39 2.66 18.38
CA GLN A 418 19.78 2.49 17.96
C GLN A 418 20.48 3.83 17.68
N THR A 419 19.77 4.82 17.16
CA THR A 419 20.30 6.17 16.92
C THR A 419 20.58 6.90 18.23
N LEU A 420 19.64 6.82 19.18
CA LEU A 420 19.83 7.37 20.52
C LEU A 420 20.98 6.68 21.25
N GLN A 421 21.07 5.35 21.16
CA GLN A 421 22.16 4.59 21.74
C GLN A 421 23.52 4.95 21.11
N TYR A 422 23.59 5.13 19.79
CA TYR A 422 24.79 5.61 19.11
C TYR A 422 25.27 6.95 19.68
N ALA A 423 24.35 7.91 19.89
CA ALA A 423 24.70 9.20 20.49
C ALA A 423 25.21 9.05 21.93
N LEU A 424 24.57 8.19 22.74
CA LEU A 424 25.01 7.92 24.11
C LEU A 424 26.40 7.28 24.16
N GLU A 425 26.66 6.28 23.31
CA GLU A 425 27.96 5.58 23.22
C GLU A 425 29.08 6.54 22.82
N LYS A 426 28.82 7.41 21.83
CA LYS A 426 29.79 8.44 21.40
C LYS A 426 30.07 9.50 22.46
N SER A 427 29.11 9.72 23.35
CA SER A 427 29.23 10.67 24.46
C SER A 427 29.66 10.04 25.79
N GLY A 428 29.89 8.71 25.84
CA GLY A 428 30.26 8.00 27.06
C GLY A 428 29.15 7.91 28.10
N CYS A 429 27.88 8.06 27.70
CA CYS A 429 26.72 7.96 28.57
C CYS A 429 26.22 6.50 28.65
N ALA A 430 25.80 6.09 29.85
CA ALA A 430 25.11 4.81 30.02
C ALA A 430 23.72 4.85 29.35
N PRO A 431 23.23 3.73 28.78
CA PRO A 431 21.92 3.65 28.11
C PRO A 431 20.72 3.47 29.05
N GLU A 432 20.90 3.01 30.27
CA GLU A 432 19.79 2.69 31.17
C GLU A 432 19.03 3.96 31.57
N ALA A 433 17.77 4.05 31.14
CA ALA A 433 16.83 5.11 31.48
C ALA A 433 17.30 6.54 31.13
N SER A 434 18.23 6.68 30.17
CA SER A 434 18.81 7.99 29.78
C SER A 434 17.79 8.94 29.15
N PHE A 435 16.65 8.42 28.69
CA PHE A 435 15.53 9.18 28.12
C PHE A 435 14.24 9.02 28.94
N ARG A 436 14.33 8.64 30.22
CA ARG A 436 13.17 8.45 31.12
C ARG A 436 12.28 9.68 31.30
N ASP A 437 12.85 10.87 31.08
CA ASP A 437 12.14 12.13 31.26
C ASP A 437 11.32 12.52 30.02
N VAL A 438 11.41 11.74 28.94
CA VAL A 438 10.54 11.88 27.76
C VAL A 438 9.10 11.52 28.15
N PRO A 439 8.15 12.45 28.02
CA PRO A 439 6.74 12.18 28.27
C PRO A 439 6.20 11.06 27.38
N SER A 440 5.31 10.22 27.94
CA SER A 440 4.79 9.04 27.24
C SER A 440 3.98 9.37 25.99
N ASP A 441 3.32 10.52 25.98
CA ASP A 441 2.57 11.06 24.85
C ASP A 441 3.49 11.50 23.71
N ILE A 442 4.70 11.98 24.01
CA ILE A 442 5.75 12.24 23.00
C ILE A 442 6.33 10.92 22.49
N LEU A 443 6.67 9.99 23.40
CA LEU A 443 7.24 8.68 23.05
C LEU A 443 6.35 7.93 22.04
N ILE A 444 5.04 7.90 22.26
CA ILE A 444 4.08 7.22 21.38
C ILE A 444 4.10 7.82 19.96
N GLU A 445 4.28 9.13 19.84
CA GLU A 445 4.33 9.81 18.55
C GLU A 445 5.69 9.72 17.85
N CYS A 446 6.72 9.22 18.52
CA CYS A 446 8.01 8.95 17.89
C CYS A 446 7.98 7.74 16.94
N PHE A 447 6.92 6.94 16.96
CA PHE A 447 6.79 5.74 16.14
C PHE A 447 5.55 5.78 15.26
N GLY A 448 5.70 5.37 14.00
CA GLY A 448 4.58 5.04 13.14
C GLY A 448 3.87 3.75 13.58
N ARG A 449 2.69 3.48 13.00
CA ARG A 449 1.98 2.21 13.21
C ARG A 449 2.74 1.06 12.55
N LEU A 450 2.81 -0.08 13.23
CA LEU A 450 3.31 -1.31 12.62
C LEU A 450 2.32 -1.78 11.55
N GLN A 451 2.79 -1.82 10.29
CA GLN A 451 1.96 -2.17 9.14
C GLN A 451 2.06 -3.66 8.77
N PRO A 452 1.01 -4.24 8.13
CA PRO A 452 1.12 -5.55 7.49
C PRO A 452 2.11 -5.50 6.33
N ARG A 453 2.74 -6.63 6.02
CA ARG A 453 3.57 -6.79 4.82
C ARG A 453 2.78 -7.60 3.79
N TYR A 454 2.71 -7.09 2.57
CA TYR A 454 1.95 -7.71 1.48
C TYR A 454 2.82 -8.69 0.72
N TYR A 455 2.21 -9.81 0.32
CA TYR A 455 2.82 -10.84 -0.50
C TYR A 455 1.89 -11.19 -1.66
N SER A 456 2.43 -11.31 -2.87
CA SER A 456 1.70 -11.83 -4.03
C SER A 456 1.36 -13.31 -3.80
N ILE A 457 0.08 -13.65 -3.93
CA ILE A 457 -0.41 -15.00 -3.68
C ILE A 457 0.14 -15.94 -4.76
N SER A 458 0.73 -17.06 -4.33
CA SER A 458 1.35 -18.07 -5.21
C SER A 458 0.53 -19.34 -5.43
N SER A 459 -0.75 -19.34 -5.02
CA SER A 459 -1.74 -20.38 -5.30
C SER A 459 -2.77 -19.93 -6.32
N SER A 460 -3.50 -20.89 -6.91
CA SER A 460 -4.64 -20.63 -7.77
C SER A 460 -5.93 -20.74 -6.96
N SER A 461 -6.81 -19.73 -7.01
CA SER A 461 -8.09 -19.77 -6.30
C SER A 461 -9.07 -20.78 -6.90
N SER A 462 -8.93 -21.11 -8.19
CA SER A 462 -9.73 -22.17 -8.81
C SER A 462 -9.28 -23.58 -8.41
N GLU A 463 -7.99 -23.77 -8.16
CA GLU A 463 -7.44 -25.05 -7.73
C GLU A 463 -7.58 -25.28 -6.21
N THR A 464 -7.28 -24.25 -5.41
CA THR A 464 -7.24 -24.32 -3.95
C THR A 464 -7.97 -23.14 -3.30
N PRO A 465 -9.31 -23.05 -3.40
CA PRO A 465 -10.08 -21.85 -3.01
C PRO A 465 -9.93 -21.45 -1.54
N ASP A 466 -9.65 -22.42 -0.66
CA ASP A 466 -9.53 -22.19 0.78
C ASP A 466 -8.08 -22.16 1.29
N LYS A 467 -7.09 -22.26 0.38
CA LYS A 467 -5.66 -22.27 0.74
C LYS A 467 -4.88 -21.23 -0.04
N VAL A 468 -4.38 -20.23 0.67
CA VAL A 468 -3.57 -19.15 0.11
C VAL A 468 -2.10 -19.53 0.26
N ASN A 469 -1.34 -19.55 -0.83
CA ASN A 469 0.10 -19.77 -0.77
C ASN A 469 0.88 -18.45 -0.82
N VAL A 470 1.99 -18.38 -0.08
CA VAL A 470 2.91 -17.24 -0.05
C VAL A 470 4.34 -17.71 -0.30
N THR A 471 5.12 -16.89 -1.01
CA THR A 471 6.56 -17.11 -1.24
C THR A 471 7.36 -15.95 -0.66
N ALA A 472 7.98 -16.14 0.51
CA ALA A 472 8.62 -15.07 1.29
C ALA A 472 10.11 -15.33 1.47
N VAL A 473 10.96 -14.52 0.84
CA VAL A 473 12.41 -14.55 1.04
C VAL A 473 12.80 -13.81 2.32
N THR A 474 13.69 -14.39 3.14
CA THR A 474 14.20 -13.69 4.32
C THR A 474 15.04 -12.48 3.93
N LEU A 475 14.83 -11.36 4.64
CA LEU A 475 15.59 -10.14 4.45
C LEU A 475 16.63 -10.02 5.55
N GLN A 476 17.90 -10.21 5.17
CA GLN A 476 19.05 -9.99 6.03
C GLN A 476 20.19 -9.39 5.20
N TYR A 477 20.80 -8.31 5.69
CA TYR A 477 21.97 -7.71 5.05
C TYR A 477 22.79 -6.89 6.04
N HIS A 478 24.03 -6.56 5.65
CA HIS A 478 24.86 -5.62 6.39
C HIS A 478 24.78 -4.25 5.70
N PRO A 479 24.38 -3.18 6.41
CA PRO A 479 24.20 -1.87 5.82
C PRO A 479 25.57 -1.25 5.48
N LYS A 480 25.64 -0.45 4.42
CA LYS A 480 26.91 0.15 3.97
C LYS A 480 27.50 1.11 5.00
N GLY A 481 26.65 1.88 5.68
CA GLY A 481 27.07 2.85 6.70
C GLY A 481 27.48 2.21 8.03
N ASP A 482 27.21 0.92 8.24
CA ASP A 482 27.73 0.15 9.38
C ASP A 482 27.80 -1.36 9.08
N PRO A 483 28.84 -1.81 8.35
CA PRO A 483 28.95 -3.21 7.93
C PRO A 483 29.10 -4.21 9.08
N SER A 484 29.32 -3.75 10.31
CA SER A 484 29.45 -4.60 11.49
C SER A 484 28.10 -5.10 12.02
N ARG A 485 27.00 -4.44 11.62
CA ARG A 485 25.65 -4.77 12.06
C ARG A 485 24.90 -5.57 10.99
N ALA A 486 24.06 -6.50 11.43
CA ALA A 486 23.07 -7.13 10.57
C ALA A 486 21.72 -6.40 10.72
N VAL A 487 21.08 -6.15 9.59
CA VAL A 487 19.71 -5.61 9.49
C VAL A 487 18.79 -6.75 9.09
N PHE A 488 17.68 -6.89 9.82
CA PHE A 488 16.68 -7.93 9.61
C PHE A 488 15.33 -7.30 9.23
N GLY A 489 14.70 -7.81 8.18
CA GLY A 489 13.31 -7.43 7.87
C GLY A 489 12.35 -7.97 8.93
N VAL A 490 11.49 -7.12 9.48
CA VAL A 490 10.60 -7.47 10.61
C VAL A 490 9.72 -8.67 10.29
N ASN A 491 8.94 -8.63 9.19
CA ASN A 491 7.97 -9.68 8.88
C ASN A 491 8.64 -10.99 8.43
N THR A 492 9.63 -10.93 7.53
CA THR A 492 10.24 -12.14 6.98
C THR A 492 11.06 -12.91 8.01
N ASN A 493 11.70 -12.22 8.96
CA ASN A 493 12.40 -12.88 10.07
C ASN A 493 11.45 -13.32 11.19
N TYR A 494 10.30 -12.66 11.37
CA TYR A 494 9.22 -13.17 12.21
C TYR A 494 8.69 -14.52 11.67
N LEU A 495 8.42 -14.60 10.36
CA LEU A 495 8.02 -15.84 9.68
C LEU A 495 9.09 -16.93 9.81
N TRP A 496 10.36 -16.57 9.62
CA TRP A 496 11.49 -17.47 9.83
C TRP A 496 11.55 -17.99 11.27
N SER A 497 11.42 -17.11 12.27
CA SER A 497 11.43 -17.52 13.67
C SER A 497 10.32 -18.52 14.01
N ILE A 498 9.13 -18.38 13.42
CA ILE A 498 8.06 -19.37 13.60
C ILE A 498 8.43 -20.69 12.91
N HIS A 499 8.90 -20.62 11.65
CA HIS A 499 9.33 -21.80 10.90
C HIS A 499 10.39 -22.60 11.66
N SER A 500 11.48 -21.95 12.07
CA SER A 500 12.59 -22.62 12.76
C SER A 500 12.12 -23.28 14.06
N MET A 501 11.25 -22.62 14.84
CA MET A 501 10.71 -23.24 16.04
C MET A 501 9.85 -24.48 15.73
N VAL A 502 8.93 -24.37 14.77
CA VAL A 502 8.01 -25.48 14.43
C VAL A 502 8.76 -26.70 13.89
N HIS A 503 9.81 -26.47 13.11
CA HIS A 503 10.59 -27.54 12.47
C HIS A 503 11.80 -28.00 13.30
N GLY A 504 12.01 -27.42 14.48
CA GLY A 504 13.15 -27.76 15.34
C GLY A 504 14.50 -27.34 14.75
N GLU A 505 14.50 -26.34 13.87
CA GLU A 505 15.71 -25.77 13.30
C GLU A 505 16.31 -24.77 14.30
N HIS A 506 17.61 -24.88 14.55
CA HIS A 506 18.30 -23.96 15.43
C HIS A 506 18.68 -22.69 14.68
N ASN A 507 18.00 -21.59 15.03
CA ASN A 507 18.46 -20.27 14.62
C ASN A 507 19.83 -20.00 15.21
N PRO A 508 20.80 -19.56 14.39
CA PRO A 508 22.06 -19.03 14.91
C PRO A 508 21.79 -17.92 15.92
N SER A 509 22.64 -17.78 16.93
CA SER A 509 22.44 -16.85 18.06
C SER A 509 22.38 -15.36 17.68
N ASN A 510 22.65 -15.02 16.41
CA ASN A 510 22.57 -13.67 15.89
C ASN A 510 21.21 -13.32 15.25
N PHE A 511 20.28 -14.28 15.13
CA PHE A 511 18.92 -14.00 14.65
C PHE A 511 18.08 -13.38 15.77
N PRO A 512 17.23 -12.38 15.44
CA PRO A 512 16.34 -11.77 16.42
C PRO A 512 15.30 -12.76 16.96
N ALA A 513 14.96 -12.62 18.24
CA ALA A 513 13.91 -13.39 18.88
C ALA A 513 12.54 -12.71 18.74
N TYR A 514 11.48 -13.50 18.65
CA TYR A 514 10.10 -13.01 18.53
C TYR A 514 9.16 -13.72 19.50
N ALA A 515 8.18 -13.00 20.05
CA ALA A 515 7.08 -13.58 20.83
C ALA A 515 6.01 -14.18 19.91
N ILE A 516 6.31 -15.37 19.38
CA ILE A 516 5.50 -16.11 18.41
C ILE A 516 4.15 -16.62 18.95
N GLU A 517 3.97 -16.69 20.27
CA GLU A 517 2.68 -17.04 20.87
C GLU A 517 1.58 -16.00 20.57
N GLY A 518 1.98 -14.76 20.28
CA GLY A 518 1.04 -13.67 20.06
C GLY A 518 0.27 -13.26 21.32
N PRO A 519 -0.69 -12.33 21.18
CA PRO A 519 -1.48 -11.82 22.29
C PRO A 519 -2.27 -12.96 22.94
N LYS A 520 -2.10 -13.16 24.25
CA LYS A 520 -2.80 -14.18 25.04
C LYS A 520 -2.68 -15.62 24.46
N GLY A 521 -1.59 -15.92 23.74
CA GLY A 521 -1.38 -17.23 23.12
C GLY A 521 -2.22 -17.50 21.87
N LEU A 522 -2.77 -16.45 21.24
CA LEU A 522 -3.68 -16.56 20.09
C LEU A 522 -3.05 -17.23 18.86
N TYR A 523 -1.74 -17.08 18.66
CA TYR A 523 -1.07 -17.49 17.42
C TYR A 523 -0.31 -18.80 17.52
N TYR A 524 -0.03 -19.30 18.72
CA TYR A 524 0.61 -20.60 18.87
C TYR A 524 0.01 -21.39 20.03
N ASN A 525 -0.52 -22.56 19.71
CA ASN A 525 -1.03 -23.50 20.70
C ASN A 525 -0.02 -24.66 20.90
N LYS A 526 0.74 -24.58 22.00
CA LYS A 526 1.77 -25.58 22.38
C LYS A 526 1.24 -27.01 22.48
N ALA A 527 -0.02 -27.21 22.87
CA ALA A 527 -0.58 -28.54 23.04
C ALA A 527 -0.92 -29.21 21.70
N THR A 528 -1.31 -28.42 20.70
CA THR A 528 -1.71 -28.91 19.37
C THR A 528 -0.63 -28.77 18.31
N GLY A 529 0.38 -27.93 18.55
CA GLY A 529 1.39 -27.54 17.57
C GLY A 529 0.86 -26.60 16.47
N ILE A 530 -0.40 -26.19 16.51
CA ILE A 530 -1.00 -25.32 15.50
C ILE A 530 -0.47 -23.90 15.65
N CYS A 531 0.10 -23.39 14.56
CA CYS A 531 0.51 -21.99 14.41
C CYS A 531 -0.50 -21.23 13.55
N LYS A 532 -0.72 -19.97 13.87
CA LYS A 532 -1.59 -19.06 13.14
C LYS A 532 -0.87 -17.75 12.82
N LEU A 533 -1.29 -17.11 11.73
CA LEU A 533 -0.86 -15.76 11.37
C LEU A 533 -2.07 -14.84 11.24
N PRO A 534 -2.02 -13.62 11.80
CA PRO A 534 -2.99 -12.59 11.48
C PRO A 534 -2.83 -12.14 10.02
N VAL A 535 -3.85 -12.42 9.19
CA VAL A 535 -3.84 -12.13 7.76
C VAL A 535 -5.12 -11.46 7.28
N HIS A 536 -5.01 -10.71 6.19
CA HIS A 536 -6.16 -10.23 5.42
C HIS A 536 -5.86 -10.27 3.92
N LEU A 537 -6.90 -10.35 3.10
CA LEU A 537 -6.76 -10.31 1.64
C LEU A 537 -6.81 -8.88 1.12
N ARG A 538 -6.09 -8.63 0.04
CA ARG A 538 -6.17 -7.40 -0.74
C ARG A 538 -6.33 -7.75 -2.22
N ARG A 539 -7.41 -7.24 -2.82
CA ARG A 539 -7.68 -7.45 -4.24
C ARG A 539 -6.69 -6.70 -5.10
N SER A 540 -6.36 -7.29 -6.23
CA SER A 540 -5.41 -6.79 -7.21
C SER A 540 -6.01 -6.81 -8.61
N ASN A 541 -5.61 -5.86 -9.45
CA ASN A 541 -5.90 -5.86 -10.88
C ASN A 541 -5.00 -6.80 -11.68
N PHE A 542 -4.00 -7.40 -11.03
CA PHE A 542 -3.08 -8.37 -11.63
C PHE A 542 -3.81 -9.71 -11.87
N LYS A 543 -4.41 -9.86 -13.05
CA LYS A 543 -5.36 -10.94 -13.37
C LYS A 543 -5.09 -11.57 -14.72
N LEU A 544 -5.34 -12.88 -14.81
CA LEU A 544 -5.33 -13.61 -16.08
C LEU A 544 -6.36 -13.04 -17.07
N PRO A 545 -6.15 -13.23 -18.40
CA PRO A 545 -7.15 -12.83 -19.38
C PRO A 545 -8.46 -13.60 -19.16
N VAL A 546 -9.59 -12.93 -19.39
CA VAL A 546 -10.93 -13.56 -19.28
C VAL A 546 -11.06 -14.75 -20.22
N ASP A 547 -10.51 -14.63 -21.44
CA ASP A 547 -10.41 -15.73 -22.41
C ASP A 547 -9.10 -16.52 -22.20
N PRO A 548 -9.16 -17.78 -21.74
CA PRO A 548 -7.96 -18.57 -21.50
C PRO A 548 -7.17 -18.92 -22.76
N SER A 549 -7.77 -18.81 -23.96
CA SER A 549 -7.10 -19.09 -25.23
C SER A 549 -6.05 -18.02 -25.60
N VAL A 550 -6.14 -16.83 -24.99
CA VAL A 550 -5.20 -15.73 -25.22
C VAL A 550 -3.80 -16.10 -24.68
N PRO A 551 -2.70 -15.92 -25.43
CA PRO A 551 -1.36 -16.22 -24.92
C PRO A 551 -0.97 -15.33 -23.74
N ILE A 552 -0.15 -15.85 -22.82
CA ILE A 552 0.44 -15.03 -21.74
C ILE A 552 1.97 -15.17 -21.70
N ILE A 553 2.62 -14.05 -21.42
CA ILE A 553 4.06 -13.91 -21.26
C ILE A 553 4.29 -13.37 -19.84
N MET A 554 4.92 -14.18 -19.00
CA MET A 554 5.14 -13.89 -17.59
C MET A 554 6.63 -13.70 -17.35
N ILE A 555 7.03 -12.60 -16.70
CA ILE A 555 8.43 -12.27 -16.41
C ILE A 555 8.59 -11.99 -14.92
N GLY A 556 9.22 -12.93 -14.20
CA GLY A 556 9.31 -12.87 -12.74
C GLY A 556 10.56 -13.53 -12.17
N PRO A 557 11.67 -12.81 -12.01
CA PRO A 557 12.85 -13.34 -11.33
C PRO A 557 12.69 -13.35 -9.82
N GLY A 558 13.35 -14.30 -9.16
CA GLY A 558 13.30 -14.48 -7.71
C GLY A 558 11.87 -14.68 -7.21
N THR A 559 11.50 -13.98 -6.13
CA THR A 559 10.14 -14.03 -5.58
C THR A 559 9.08 -13.41 -6.50
N GLY A 560 9.48 -12.70 -7.56
CA GLY A 560 8.57 -12.27 -8.63
C GLY A 560 7.88 -13.43 -9.36
N VAL A 561 8.31 -14.67 -9.16
CA VAL A 561 7.62 -15.86 -9.68
C VAL A 561 6.34 -16.20 -8.91
N ALA A 562 6.11 -15.62 -7.73
CA ALA A 562 5.01 -15.95 -6.84
C ALA A 562 3.64 -15.94 -7.55
N PRO A 563 3.16 -14.82 -8.14
CA PRO A 563 1.85 -14.82 -8.80
C PRO A 563 1.82 -15.73 -10.03
N PHE A 564 2.96 -15.95 -10.69
CA PHE A 564 3.05 -16.81 -11.87
C PHE A 564 2.95 -18.29 -11.55
N ARG A 565 3.36 -18.72 -10.35
CA ARG A 565 3.01 -20.05 -9.86
C ARG A 565 1.49 -20.20 -9.79
N GLY A 566 0.78 -19.21 -9.25
CA GLY A 566 -0.69 -19.18 -9.25
C GLY A 566 -1.27 -19.23 -10.66
N PHE A 567 -0.78 -18.41 -11.59
CA PHE A 567 -1.27 -18.34 -12.98
C PHE A 567 -1.08 -19.65 -13.75
N VAL A 568 0.11 -20.26 -13.65
CA VAL A 568 0.40 -21.54 -14.31
C VAL A 568 -0.50 -22.63 -13.77
N ARG A 569 -0.66 -22.72 -12.44
CA ARG A 569 -1.53 -23.70 -11.79
C ARG A 569 -3.00 -23.53 -12.18
N GLU A 570 -3.47 -22.28 -12.24
CA GLU A 570 -4.82 -21.96 -12.70
C GLU A 570 -5.05 -22.40 -14.16
N ARG A 571 -4.07 -22.13 -15.04
CA ARG A 571 -4.14 -22.56 -16.44
C ARG A 571 -4.11 -24.07 -16.60
N VAL A 572 -3.28 -24.78 -15.82
CA VAL A 572 -3.28 -26.24 -15.76
C VAL A 572 -4.64 -26.75 -15.30
N HIS A 573 -5.21 -26.14 -14.25
CA HIS A 573 -6.55 -26.49 -13.76
C HIS A 573 -7.64 -26.30 -14.83
N MET A 574 -7.63 -25.16 -15.54
CA MET A 574 -8.54 -24.90 -16.66
C MET A 574 -8.37 -25.95 -17.79
N LYS A 575 -7.14 -26.33 -18.10
CA LYS A 575 -6.86 -27.35 -19.12
C LYS A 575 -7.35 -28.74 -18.69
N ARG A 576 -7.17 -29.12 -17.42
CA ARG A 576 -7.72 -30.36 -16.83
C ARG A 576 -9.25 -30.40 -16.89
N GLN A 577 -9.91 -29.24 -16.87
CA GLN A 577 -11.36 -29.10 -17.08
C GLN A 577 -11.77 -29.15 -18.57
N GLY A 578 -10.84 -29.35 -19.50
CA GLY A 578 -11.12 -29.42 -20.94
C GLY A 578 -11.29 -28.06 -21.62
N ARG A 579 -10.91 -26.96 -20.97
CA ARG A 579 -10.91 -25.63 -21.61
C ARG A 579 -9.72 -25.52 -22.58
N GLU A 580 -9.93 -24.82 -23.68
CA GLU A 580 -8.83 -24.41 -24.55
C GLU A 580 -7.99 -23.34 -23.85
N VAL A 581 -6.70 -23.63 -23.66
CA VAL A 581 -5.75 -22.75 -22.96
C VAL A 581 -4.63 -22.39 -23.93
N GLY A 582 -4.40 -21.09 -24.08
CA GLY A 582 -3.41 -20.54 -24.98
C GLY A 582 -1.97 -20.76 -24.49
N PRO A 583 -0.98 -20.47 -25.35
CA PRO A 583 0.43 -20.51 -25.01
C PRO A 583 0.75 -19.77 -23.71
N THR A 584 1.56 -20.40 -22.87
CA THR A 584 1.96 -19.88 -21.56
C THR A 584 3.48 -19.94 -21.43
N VAL A 585 4.15 -18.77 -21.43
CA VAL A 585 5.61 -18.69 -21.30
C VAL A 585 6.00 -17.97 -20.03
N LEU A 586 6.89 -18.59 -19.24
CA LEU A 586 7.45 -18.01 -18.02
C LEU A 586 8.95 -17.74 -18.20
N PHE A 587 9.36 -16.48 -18.09
CA PHE A 587 10.74 -16.08 -17.94
C PHE A 587 11.08 -15.97 -16.46
N PHE A 588 11.84 -16.95 -15.96
CA PHE A 588 12.26 -17.02 -14.56
C PHE A 588 13.76 -16.74 -14.45
N GLY A 589 14.19 -16.07 -13.37
CA GLY A 589 15.59 -15.80 -13.11
C GLY A 589 15.98 -16.00 -11.65
N CYS A 590 17.15 -16.59 -11.41
CA CYS A 590 17.72 -16.73 -10.07
C CYS A 590 19.26 -16.68 -10.12
N ARG A 591 19.95 -16.96 -9.01
CA ARG A 591 21.42 -16.97 -8.97
C ARG A 591 21.97 -18.22 -9.63
N ARG A 592 21.53 -19.40 -9.17
CA ARG A 592 21.96 -20.71 -9.69
C ARG A 592 20.81 -21.72 -9.62
N ALA A 593 20.76 -22.65 -10.56
CA ALA A 593 19.78 -23.73 -10.58
C ALA A 593 19.85 -24.67 -9.36
N SER A 594 21.00 -24.73 -8.68
CA SER A 594 21.25 -25.56 -7.50
C SER A 594 21.06 -24.84 -6.17
N GLU A 595 20.85 -23.52 -6.17
CA GLU A 595 20.74 -22.72 -4.95
C GLU A 595 19.31 -22.21 -4.75
N ASP A 596 18.84 -21.33 -5.63
CA ASP A 596 17.61 -20.53 -5.41
C ASP A 596 16.59 -20.64 -6.55
N PHE A 597 16.55 -21.80 -7.22
CA PHE A 597 15.51 -22.12 -8.21
C PHE A 597 14.19 -22.51 -7.52
N LEU A 598 13.40 -21.48 -7.21
CA LEU A 598 12.10 -21.62 -6.56
C LEU A 598 11.17 -22.57 -7.34
N TYR A 599 10.58 -23.53 -6.63
CA TYR A 599 9.63 -24.52 -7.16
C TYR A 599 10.15 -25.34 -8.34
N LYS A 600 11.47 -25.55 -8.42
CA LYS A 600 12.16 -26.30 -9.48
C LYS A 600 11.45 -27.61 -9.88
N ASP A 601 10.97 -28.35 -8.90
CA ASP A 601 10.37 -29.67 -9.09
C ASP A 601 8.92 -29.61 -9.61
N GLU A 602 8.22 -28.48 -9.48
CA GLU A 602 6.84 -28.32 -9.97
C GLU A 602 6.79 -28.02 -11.47
N TRP A 603 7.74 -27.24 -11.98
CA TRP A 603 7.66 -26.69 -13.34
C TRP A 603 7.58 -27.75 -14.46
N PRO A 604 8.37 -28.85 -14.45
CA PRO A 604 8.33 -29.81 -15.55
C PRO A 604 6.95 -30.45 -15.75
N GLU A 605 6.28 -30.82 -14.66
CA GLU A 605 4.93 -31.42 -14.70
C GLU A 605 3.90 -30.39 -15.18
N LEU A 606 3.90 -29.19 -14.60
CA LEU A 606 2.96 -28.12 -14.96
C LEU A 606 3.04 -27.75 -16.46
N PHE A 607 4.24 -27.55 -17.00
CA PHE A 607 4.42 -27.19 -18.41
C PHE A 607 4.18 -28.38 -19.34
N SER A 608 4.48 -29.62 -18.93
CA SER A 608 4.12 -30.81 -19.69
C SER A 608 2.60 -30.93 -19.86
N GLU A 609 1.83 -30.62 -18.81
CA GLU A 609 0.37 -30.61 -18.91
C GLU A 609 -0.16 -29.50 -19.82
N LEU A 610 0.41 -28.29 -19.76
CA LEU A 610 0.06 -27.19 -20.66
C LEU A 610 0.42 -27.48 -22.13
N GLY A 611 1.44 -28.29 -22.38
CA GLY A 611 1.86 -28.72 -23.71
C GLY A 611 2.48 -27.59 -24.55
N GLU A 612 3.11 -27.97 -25.66
CA GLU A 612 3.73 -27.02 -26.58
C GLU A 612 2.72 -26.02 -27.15
N PRO A 613 3.07 -24.73 -27.32
CA PRO A 613 4.41 -24.14 -27.13
C PRO A 613 4.69 -23.59 -25.71
N SER A 614 3.91 -24.00 -24.69
CA SER A 614 4.05 -23.50 -23.31
C SER A 614 5.30 -24.02 -22.63
N ARG A 615 6.08 -23.12 -21.99
CA ARG A 615 7.39 -23.47 -21.41
C ARG A 615 7.90 -22.45 -20.39
N ILE A 616 8.83 -22.89 -19.54
CA ILE A 616 9.67 -22.03 -18.71
C ILE A 616 11.02 -21.77 -19.39
N ILE A 617 11.49 -20.53 -19.35
CA ILE A 617 12.77 -20.08 -19.87
C ILE A 617 13.56 -19.48 -18.70
N THR A 618 14.67 -20.10 -18.33
CA THR A 618 15.42 -19.72 -17.12
C THR A 618 16.63 -18.84 -17.42
N ALA A 619 16.96 -17.94 -16.49
CA ALA A 619 18.14 -17.09 -16.51
C ALA A 619 18.92 -17.23 -15.18
N PHE A 620 20.13 -17.79 -15.25
CA PHE A 620 20.98 -17.99 -14.06
C PHE A 620 22.09 -16.95 -14.03
N SER A 621 21.99 -16.01 -13.09
CA SER A 621 22.86 -14.84 -13.05
C SER A 621 24.28 -15.10 -12.53
N ARG A 622 24.54 -16.25 -11.92
CA ARG A 622 25.83 -16.59 -11.29
C ARG A 622 26.43 -17.92 -11.77
N GLU A 623 25.81 -18.64 -12.70
CA GLU A 623 26.31 -19.93 -13.20
C GLU A 623 27.51 -19.83 -14.11
N THR A 624 27.62 -18.75 -14.88
CA THR A 624 28.75 -18.49 -15.78
C THR A 624 29.42 -17.16 -15.43
N GLU A 625 30.57 -16.89 -16.03
CA GLU A 625 31.26 -15.60 -15.87
C GLU A 625 30.41 -14.43 -16.37
N THR A 626 29.56 -14.67 -17.38
CA THR A 626 28.66 -13.66 -17.93
C THR A 626 27.29 -13.73 -17.25
N LYS A 627 26.87 -12.63 -16.62
CA LYS A 627 25.57 -12.58 -15.94
C LYS A 627 24.42 -12.67 -16.95
N VAL A 628 23.55 -13.66 -16.78
CA VAL A 628 22.33 -13.83 -17.57
C VAL A 628 21.11 -13.41 -16.72
N TYR A 629 20.32 -12.48 -17.25
CA TYR A 629 19.09 -12.00 -16.63
C TYR A 629 17.87 -12.26 -17.55
N VAL A 630 16.67 -12.06 -17.02
CA VAL A 630 15.42 -12.37 -17.74
C VAL A 630 15.27 -11.57 -19.03
N GLN A 631 15.67 -10.29 -19.07
CA GLN A 631 15.66 -9.45 -20.26
C GLN A 631 16.60 -9.98 -21.37
N HIS A 632 17.69 -10.67 -21.01
CA HIS A 632 18.57 -11.31 -22.00
C HIS A 632 17.87 -12.50 -22.67
N GLN A 633 17.16 -13.32 -21.88
CA GLN A 633 16.39 -14.43 -22.42
C GLN A 633 15.16 -13.95 -23.20
N LEU A 634 14.51 -12.89 -22.74
CA LEU A 634 13.40 -12.25 -23.45
C LEU A 634 13.86 -11.79 -24.83
N LYS A 635 14.99 -11.07 -24.92
CA LYS A 635 15.58 -10.61 -26.21
C LYS A 635 15.89 -11.76 -27.17
N ARG A 636 16.40 -12.89 -26.67
CA ARG A 636 16.66 -14.09 -27.50
C ARG A 636 15.40 -14.72 -28.09
N ASN A 637 14.26 -14.55 -27.42
CA ASN A 637 12.96 -15.06 -27.88
C ASN A 637 12.08 -13.93 -28.48
N GLY A 638 12.65 -12.75 -28.73
CA GLY A 638 11.91 -11.52 -28.98
C GLY A 638 10.99 -11.57 -30.20
N GLU A 639 11.41 -12.22 -31.29
CA GLU A 639 10.59 -12.32 -32.51
C GLU A 639 9.29 -13.13 -32.27
N GLU A 640 9.38 -14.25 -31.54
CA GLU A 640 8.21 -15.06 -31.18
C GLU A 640 7.30 -14.30 -30.20
N MET A 641 7.90 -13.70 -29.16
CA MET A 641 7.14 -12.92 -28.17
C MET A 641 6.42 -11.76 -28.85
N TRP A 642 7.06 -11.06 -29.78
CA TRP A 642 6.43 -9.99 -30.56
C TRP A 642 5.26 -10.49 -31.41
N LYS A 643 5.37 -11.66 -32.07
CA LYS A 643 4.26 -12.25 -32.84
C LYS A 643 3.04 -12.53 -31.96
N TRP A 644 3.24 -12.93 -30.71
CA TRP A 644 2.16 -13.13 -29.76
C TRP A 644 1.56 -11.80 -29.27
N ILE A 645 2.40 -10.83 -28.93
CA ILE A 645 1.98 -9.49 -28.47
C ILE A 645 1.20 -8.75 -29.57
N SER A 646 1.77 -8.65 -30.77
CA SER A 646 1.18 -7.88 -31.86
C SER A 646 0.03 -8.61 -32.58
N GLY A 647 0.16 -9.93 -32.78
CA GLY A 647 -0.75 -10.69 -33.63
C GLY A 647 -1.84 -11.48 -32.90
N HIS A 648 -1.61 -11.88 -31.64
CA HIS A 648 -2.50 -12.81 -30.92
C HIS A 648 -3.09 -12.21 -29.64
N GLY A 649 -2.91 -10.91 -29.42
CA GLY A 649 -3.50 -10.24 -28.26
C GLY A 649 -2.84 -10.62 -26.93
N ALA A 650 -1.63 -11.19 -26.94
CA ALA A 650 -1.01 -11.72 -25.73
C ALA A 650 -0.89 -10.69 -24.59
N TYR A 651 -1.04 -11.18 -23.37
CA TYR A 651 -0.83 -10.38 -22.16
C TYR A 651 0.63 -10.53 -21.69
N VAL A 652 1.22 -9.41 -21.30
CA VAL A 652 2.54 -9.33 -20.69
C VAL A 652 2.36 -9.04 -19.20
N TYR A 653 2.99 -9.84 -18.37
CA TYR A 653 2.99 -9.68 -16.92
C TYR A 653 4.42 -9.58 -16.41
N VAL A 654 4.71 -8.55 -15.61
CA VAL A 654 6.02 -8.34 -14.98
C VAL A 654 5.85 -8.33 -13.46
N CYS A 655 6.68 -9.07 -12.74
CA CYS A 655 6.59 -9.14 -11.28
C CYS A 655 7.97 -9.22 -10.62
N GLY A 656 8.15 -8.53 -9.49
CA GLY A 656 9.41 -8.49 -8.74
C GLY A 656 10.01 -7.08 -8.61
N ASP A 657 11.31 -6.93 -8.85
CA ASP A 657 12.05 -5.69 -8.59
C ASP A 657 11.58 -4.51 -9.49
N ALA A 658 11.04 -3.47 -8.86
CA ALA A 658 10.62 -2.23 -9.52
C ALA A 658 11.81 -1.36 -9.97
N ARG A 659 12.94 -1.40 -9.25
CA ARG A 659 14.02 -0.43 -9.44
C ARG A 659 14.80 -0.62 -10.74
N ARG A 660 15.07 -1.87 -11.13
CA ARG A 660 15.90 -2.19 -12.31
C ARG A 660 15.19 -3.14 -13.26
N MET A 661 14.68 -4.25 -12.73
CA MET A 661 14.16 -5.34 -13.57
C MET A 661 12.97 -4.89 -14.42
N ALA A 662 11.98 -4.21 -13.83
CA ALA A 662 10.82 -3.70 -14.56
C ALA A 662 11.21 -2.79 -15.74
N LYS A 663 12.12 -1.82 -15.49
CA LYS A 663 12.63 -0.89 -16.53
C LYS A 663 13.35 -1.62 -17.66
N ASP A 664 14.20 -2.59 -17.34
CA ASP A 664 14.94 -3.39 -18.32
C ASP A 664 14.00 -4.26 -19.19
N VAL A 665 12.95 -4.82 -18.59
CA VAL A 665 11.94 -5.62 -19.30
C VAL A 665 11.09 -4.74 -20.20
N GLN A 666 10.61 -3.60 -19.70
CA GLN A 666 9.88 -2.63 -20.52
C GLN A 666 10.73 -2.21 -21.72
N GLN A 667 12.00 -1.86 -21.51
CA GLN A 667 12.89 -1.48 -22.60
C GLN A 667 13.04 -2.61 -23.64
N ALA A 668 13.15 -3.87 -23.20
CA ALA A 668 13.22 -5.00 -24.12
C ALA A 668 11.96 -5.14 -24.98
N ILE A 669 10.77 -4.89 -24.43
CA ILE A 669 9.51 -4.96 -25.18
C ILE A 669 9.36 -3.75 -26.11
N THR A 670 9.80 -2.56 -25.67
CA THR A 670 9.90 -1.38 -26.55
C THR A 670 10.85 -1.66 -27.72
N ASP A 671 11.99 -2.32 -27.48
CA ASP A 671 12.93 -2.73 -28.53
C ASP A 671 12.25 -3.69 -29.53
N PHE A 672 11.36 -4.58 -29.08
CA PHE A 672 10.60 -5.46 -29.98
C PHE A 672 9.66 -4.70 -30.90
N ALA A 673 8.95 -3.69 -30.38
CA ALA A 673 8.10 -2.83 -31.21
C ALA A 673 8.91 -2.11 -32.29
N LYS A 674 10.11 -1.64 -31.97
CA LYS A 674 11.00 -1.02 -32.96
C LYS A 674 11.50 -2.04 -33.98
N GLN A 675 12.10 -3.12 -33.52
CA GLN A 675 12.81 -4.08 -34.36
C GLN A 675 11.88 -4.93 -35.24
N PHE A 676 10.77 -5.41 -34.66
CA PHE A 676 9.87 -6.36 -35.32
C PHE A 676 8.53 -5.73 -35.72
N GLY A 677 8.15 -4.62 -35.08
CA GLY A 677 6.94 -3.86 -35.43
C GLY A 677 7.14 -2.73 -36.42
N GLY A 678 8.40 -2.30 -36.63
CA GLY A 678 8.72 -1.17 -37.52
C GLY A 678 8.33 0.21 -36.94
N TYR A 679 8.06 0.29 -35.63
CA TYR A 679 7.78 1.57 -34.96
C TYR A 679 9.05 2.40 -34.80
N ASN A 680 8.91 3.73 -34.87
CA ASN A 680 9.95 4.65 -34.40
C ASN A 680 9.90 4.76 -32.86
N ASP A 681 10.79 5.55 -32.26
CA ASP A 681 10.89 5.69 -30.81
C ASP A 681 9.57 6.09 -30.15
N THR A 682 8.95 7.18 -30.62
CA THR A 682 7.67 7.67 -30.11
C THR A 682 6.52 6.68 -30.34
N GLY A 683 6.49 6.02 -31.49
CA GLY A 683 5.46 5.03 -31.81
C GLY A 683 5.57 3.77 -30.94
N ALA A 684 6.78 3.35 -30.61
CA ALA A 684 7.02 2.22 -29.71
C ALA A 684 6.57 2.56 -28.28
N GLU A 685 6.89 3.76 -27.78
CA GLU A 685 6.43 4.22 -26.46
C GLU A 685 4.91 4.30 -26.37
N GLU A 686 4.23 4.87 -27.37
CA GLU A 686 2.76 4.91 -27.41
C GLU A 686 2.16 3.50 -27.49
N TYR A 687 2.81 2.58 -28.21
CA TYR A 687 2.36 1.19 -28.27
C TYR A 687 2.38 0.53 -26.88
N ILE A 688 3.46 0.69 -26.12
CA ILE A 688 3.54 0.16 -24.75
C ILE A 688 2.53 0.85 -23.83
N ALA A 689 2.38 2.18 -23.94
CA ALA A 689 1.38 2.92 -23.19
C ALA A 689 -0.05 2.42 -23.48
N ALA A 690 -0.35 2.11 -24.74
CA ALA A 690 -1.64 1.53 -25.14
C ALA A 690 -1.83 0.11 -24.58
N LEU A 691 -0.79 -0.73 -24.52
CA LEU A 691 -0.87 -2.05 -23.88
C LEU A 691 -1.23 -1.93 -22.38
N ARG A 692 -0.59 -1.01 -21.66
CA ARG A 692 -0.89 -0.73 -20.24
C ARG A 692 -2.33 -0.24 -20.07
N ARG A 693 -2.72 0.75 -20.87
CA ARG A 693 -4.07 1.36 -20.85
C ARG A 693 -5.19 0.33 -21.10
N ASN A 694 -4.90 -0.68 -21.92
CA ASN A 694 -5.85 -1.75 -22.25
C ASN A 694 -5.70 -2.98 -21.33
N GLY A 695 -4.89 -2.90 -20.27
CA GLY A 695 -4.69 -3.99 -19.30
C GLY A 695 -3.92 -5.20 -19.84
N ARG A 696 -3.29 -5.08 -21.01
CA ARG A 696 -2.50 -6.16 -21.66
C ARG A 696 -1.03 -6.17 -21.27
N TYR A 697 -0.55 -5.11 -20.64
CA TYR A 697 0.75 -5.08 -19.97
C TYR A 697 0.47 -4.73 -18.51
N GLN A 698 0.72 -5.66 -17.60
CA GLN A 698 0.45 -5.50 -16.17
C GLN A 698 1.73 -5.71 -15.36
N GLU A 699 1.87 -4.95 -14.27
CA GLU A 699 3.01 -5.06 -13.37
C GLU A 699 2.54 -5.26 -11.93
N ASP A 700 3.22 -6.16 -11.23
CA ASP A 700 3.14 -6.36 -9.77
C ASP A 700 4.57 -6.27 -9.23
N VAL A 701 5.08 -5.05 -9.14
CA VAL A 701 6.48 -4.75 -8.81
C VAL A 701 6.60 -4.00 -7.49
N TRP A 702 7.68 -4.27 -6.77
CA TRP A 702 7.95 -3.71 -5.45
C TRP A 702 9.46 -3.47 -5.25
N ALA A 703 9.84 -2.76 -4.19
CA ALA A 703 11.22 -2.38 -3.86
C ALA A 703 11.58 -2.65 -2.39
#